data_AF-A0A536E3D8-F1
#
_entry.id   AF-A0A536E3D8-F1
#
_cell.length_a   1.000
_cell.length_b   1.000
_cell.length_c   1.000
_cell.angle_alpha   90.00
_cell.angle_beta   90.00
_cell.angle_gamma   90.00
#
_symmetry.space_group_name_H-M   'P 1'
#
loop_
_entity.id
_entity.type
_entity.pdbx_description
1 polymer ?
#
loop_
_entity_poly.entity_id
_entity_poly.type
_entity_poly.pdbx_seq_one_letter_code
_entity_poly.pdbx_strand_id
1 'polypeptide(L)'
;MRQRSSSAIEQLRRRGRLFARDLRLGHIGAGRRWPPYLRPAAITLILALATALVVAQNFLPNRLNLRAGEVSSQDVISQRSVRYESQTRREEARAAAAAQVPDQFDGSVSIQQRQAIDSLATKVSDLRRSSSSGPDRSAQLSLLEPQLSDAQRQYLLQADEGTVATVFKSAGDILQQLESNGIKADTLKSASDTAQTRAAALKLDATGASVVATLVRANLKVNFLPAETDLKRQQASNAVPAVFVTVAQGQTIIRYGDLVTPFQLEEAQAVGLLAPTTDWARILAVLMLVLILFVVALGYLGQFRPAILRDPRQLATLGGLMLVLLLVAKLVVPINPNAQYLVPMAAVPLLVAALMDTGLGIIVALAVGLLTGIVADNVLPLTLVGFLGGAIGSIYVHRLERLGQWVTAGILVAGAQFVTLVSLSLIERHQTLDEILSIGVLALINGLLAALIAAGLLTWLGEITRVVTPMKLLELMTPNNPLLKRLMVSAPGTYNHSIVAANLAEAAAEAVGANPVLARVGCYFHDIGKIRRPHFFVENQADIGNIHENLSPTTSSDILNAHVTEGVELLKQYHFPTTIRDIVQQHQGTTVKRYFYRQALEQGLDVREDDFRYPGPRPRSKEAAIVMIADTVEASARTLKDRSTEGIRDHVHRMLQGFVRDGQLDECDLSFRDLHLVEEAMANMVVSIYHARIEYPAAVAETAKGGAAVDTTGGGHDGTLDAEDKTIPLPRPATRPRPSPS
;
A
#
# COMPACT_ATOMS: atom_id res chain seq x y z
N MET A 1 24.52 31.16 -2.60
CA MET A 1 23.40 30.25 -2.96
C MET A 1 22.63 29.67 -1.77
N ARG A 2 23.26 29.04 -0.76
CA ARG A 2 22.57 28.34 0.36
C ARG A 2 21.49 29.14 1.13
N GLN A 3 21.60 30.47 1.26
CA GLN A 3 20.55 31.28 1.91
C GLN A 3 19.26 31.42 1.07
N ARG A 4 19.34 31.47 -0.27
CA ARG A 4 18.15 31.61 -1.13
C ARG A 4 17.29 30.33 -1.18
N SER A 5 17.90 29.15 -1.00
CA SER A 5 17.15 27.89 -0.90
C SER A 5 16.41 27.77 0.44
N SER A 6 16.99 28.27 1.54
CA SER A 6 16.35 28.30 2.86
C SER A 6 15.03 29.08 2.84
N SER A 7 15.06 30.34 2.37
CA SER A 7 13.86 31.19 2.34
C SER A 7 12.78 30.64 1.39
N ALA A 8 13.17 29.99 0.29
CA ALA A 8 12.22 29.36 -0.65
C ALA A 8 11.50 28.16 -0.01
N ILE A 9 12.23 27.29 0.70
CA ILE A 9 11.66 26.15 1.44
C ILE A 9 10.73 26.63 2.55
N GLU A 10 11.10 27.71 3.24
CA GLU A 10 10.29 28.28 4.33
C GLU A 10 9.02 28.98 3.83
N GLN A 11 9.09 29.68 2.70
CA GLN A 11 7.92 30.20 1.99
C GLN A 11 7.01 29.06 1.49
N LEU A 12 7.57 27.97 0.97
CA LEU A 12 6.81 26.76 0.59
C LEU A 12 6.11 26.14 1.80
N ARG A 13 6.79 25.98 2.94
CA ARG A 13 6.18 25.52 4.21
C ARG A 13 5.12 26.48 4.73
N ARG A 14 5.26 27.79 4.54
CA ARG A 14 4.24 28.79 4.93
C ARG A 14 3.02 28.74 4.01
N ARG A 15 3.22 28.64 2.69
CA ARG A 15 2.15 28.46 1.69
C ARG A 15 1.42 27.13 1.86
N GLY A 16 2.14 26.03 2.12
CA GLY A 16 1.55 24.72 2.42
C GLY A 16 0.71 24.72 3.69
N ARG A 17 1.17 25.38 4.77
CA ARG A 17 0.37 25.55 6.00
C ARG A 17 -0.88 26.42 5.78
N LEU A 18 -0.76 27.51 5.02
CA LEU A 18 -1.91 28.35 4.66
C LEU A 18 -2.90 27.57 3.79
N PHE A 19 -2.45 26.87 2.76
CA PHE A 19 -3.29 26.02 1.90
C PHE A 19 -3.98 24.90 2.70
N ALA A 20 -3.28 24.21 3.60
CA ALA A 20 -3.88 23.18 4.45
C ALA A 20 -4.93 23.73 5.43
N ARG A 21 -4.69 24.93 5.99
CA ARG A 21 -5.67 25.63 6.84
C ARG A 21 -6.88 26.07 6.01
N ASP A 22 -6.64 26.66 4.86
CA ASP A 22 -7.65 27.18 3.96
C ASP A 22 -8.45 26.03 3.32
N LEU A 23 -7.89 24.82 3.12
CA LEU A 23 -8.61 23.60 2.73
C LEU A 23 -9.50 23.07 3.87
N ARG A 24 -8.99 23.05 5.11
CA ARG A 24 -9.75 22.61 6.31
C ARG A 24 -10.96 23.51 6.59
N LEU A 25 -10.79 24.82 6.49
CA LEU A 25 -11.87 25.80 6.68
C LEU A 25 -12.70 25.98 5.39
N GLY A 26 -12.09 25.73 4.24
CA GLY A 26 -12.57 26.00 2.88
C GLY A 26 -13.07 27.43 2.70
N HIS A 27 -12.28 28.37 3.21
CA HIS A 27 -12.26 29.75 2.76
C HIS A 27 -11.07 29.91 1.79
N ILE A 28 -11.23 30.76 0.79
CA ILE A 28 -10.11 31.35 0.07
C ILE A 28 -9.68 32.58 0.88
N GLY A 29 -8.40 32.99 0.76
CA GLY A 29 -7.90 34.20 1.42
C GLY A 29 -8.85 35.40 1.30
N ALA A 30 -8.91 36.21 2.37
CA ALA A 30 -9.94 37.25 2.58
C ALA A 30 -11.40 36.73 2.73
N GLY A 31 -11.59 35.50 3.19
CA GLY A 31 -12.84 35.05 3.83
C GLY A 31 -13.95 34.54 2.89
N ARG A 32 -13.77 34.57 1.58
CA ARG A 32 -14.76 33.98 0.63
C ARG A 32 -14.84 32.46 0.81
N ARG A 33 -16.04 31.92 1.06
CA ARG A 33 -16.26 30.46 1.08
C ARG A 33 -16.02 29.88 -0.32
N TRP A 34 -15.38 28.71 -0.39
CA TRP A 34 -15.24 27.97 -1.64
C TRP A 34 -16.64 27.58 -2.18
N PRO A 35 -16.88 27.68 -3.49
CA PRO A 35 -17.96 26.95 -4.16
C PRO A 35 -17.97 25.47 -3.74
N PRO A 36 -19.16 24.86 -3.53
CA PRO A 36 -19.27 23.57 -2.85
C PRO A 36 -18.55 22.42 -3.57
N TYR A 37 -18.40 22.51 -4.88
CA TYR A 37 -17.70 21.53 -5.73
C TYR A 37 -16.18 21.66 -5.75
N LEU A 38 -15.60 22.82 -5.42
CA LEU A 38 -14.14 23.01 -5.49
C LEU A 38 -13.38 22.26 -4.39
N ARG A 39 -13.92 22.17 -3.15
CA ARG A 39 -13.21 21.46 -2.06
C ARG A 39 -13.13 19.94 -2.34
N PRO A 40 -14.23 19.26 -2.73
CA PRO A 40 -14.20 17.90 -3.25
C PRO A 40 -13.16 17.70 -4.35
N ALA A 41 -13.20 18.52 -5.40
CA ALA A 41 -12.29 18.39 -6.55
C ALA A 41 -10.81 18.54 -6.15
N ALA A 42 -10.48 19.49 -5.28
CA ALA A 42 -9.11 19.69 -4.80
C ALA A 42 -8.62 18.50 -3.94
N ILE A 43 -9.46 17.96 -3.06
CA ILE A 43 -9.14 16.78 -2.25
C ILE A 43 -8.87 15.57 -3.16
N THR A 44 -9.76 15.31 -4.13
CA THR A 44 -9.58 14.18 -5.03
C THR A 44 -8.35 14.33 -5.93
N LEU A 45 -8.06 15.53 -6.44
CA LEU A 45 -6.83 15.78 -7.21
C LEU A 45 -5.57 15.54 -6.39
N ILE A 46 -5.54 15.99 -5.12
CA ILE A 46 -4.40 15.75 -4.22
C ILE A 46 -4.22 14.23 -3.98
N LEU A 47 -5.30 13.49 -3.76
CA LEU A 47 -5.26 12.04 -3.52
C LEU A 47 -4.87 11.26 -4.77
N ALA A 48 -5.35 11.66 -5.95
CA ALA A 48 -4.93 11.10 -7.23
C ALA A 48 -3.43 11.32 -7.49
N LEU A 49 -2.92 12.55 -7.28
CA LEU A 49 -1.49 12.86 -7.41
C LEU A 49 -0.62 12.13 -6.37
N ALA A 50 -1.08 12.00 -5.13
CA ALA A 50 -0.38 11.24 -4.09
C ALA A 50 -0.33 9.74 -4.44
N THR A 51 -1.43 9.18 -4.96
CA THR A 51 -1.52 7.79 -5.43
C THR A 51 -0.56 7.56 -6.60
N ALA A 52 -0.59 8.42 -7.61
CA ALA A 52 0.32 8.36 -8.75
C ALA A 52 1.79 8.48 -8.33
N LEU A 53 2.12 9.36 -7.37
CA LEU A 53 3.47 9.50 -6.83
C LEU A 53 3.96 8.23 -6.12
N VAL A 54 3.12 7.62 -5.27
CA VAL A 54 3.46 6.37 -4.57
C VAL A 54 3.74 5.25 -5.57
N VAL A 55 2.90 5.08 -6.60
CA VAL A 55 3.11 4.03 -7.61
C VAL A 55 4.33 4.35 -8.49
N ALA A 56 4.42 5.57 -9.02
CA ALA A 56 5.53 6.01 -9.89
C ALA A 56 6.91 5.99 -9.22
N GLN A 57 6.99 6.01 -7.88
CA GLN A 57 8.25 5.85 -7.16
C GLN A 57 8.97 4.53 -7.51
N ASN A 58 8.26 3.46 -7.89
CA ASN A 58 8.90 2.20 -8.35
C ASN A 58 9.70 2.37 -9.65
N PHE A 59 9.39 3.40 -10.45
CA PHE A 59 10.01 3.67 -11.73
C PHE A 59 11.00 4.85 -11.65
N LEU A 60 11.24 5.36 -10.44
CA LEU A 60 12.38 6.23 -10.19
C LEU A 60 13.67 5.39 -10.13
N PRO A 61 14.78 5.88 -10.69
CA PRO A 61 16.03 5.15 -10.74
C PRO A 61 16.61 4.86 -9.35
N ASN A 62 16.56 3.60 -8.93
CA ASN A 62 17.40 3.09 -7.84
C ASN A 62 18.85 3.08 -8.31
N ARG A 63 19.70 3.92 -7.71
CA ARG A 63 21.14 3.91 -7.98
C ARG A 63 21.77 2.68 -7.32
N LEU A 64 22.06 1.66 -8.13
CA LEU A 64 23.04 0.63 -7.79
C LEU A 64 24.42 1.30 -7.68
N ASN A 65 24.78 1.73 -6.46
CA ASN A 65 26.11 2.24 -6.16
C ASN A 65 27.10 1.07 -6.04
N LEU A 66 27.36 0.36 -7.14
CA LEU A 66 28.41 -0.65 -7.20
C LEU A 66 29.76 0.04 -7.43
N ARG A 67 30.81 -0.43 -6.74
CA ARG A 67 32.19 -0.04 -6.99
C ARG A 67 33.06 -1.28 -7.15
N ALA A 68 34.07 -1.21 -8.00
CA ALA A 68 35.03 -2.30 -8.15
C ALA A 68 35.76 -2.55 -6.81
N GLY A 69 35.82 -3.81 -6.39
CA GLY A 69 36.42 -4.22 -5.11
C GLY A 69 35.49 -4.19 -3.88
N GLU A 70 34.23 -3.80 -4.02
CA GLU A 70 33.21 -4.01 -2.98
C GLU A 70 32.54 -5.39 -3.14
N VAL A 71 31.98 -5.94 -2.06
CA VAL A 71 31.23 -7.22 -2.08
C VAL A 71 29.76 -6.93 -2.38
N SER A 72 29.17 -7.67 -3.32
CA SER A 72 27.76 -7.45 -3.71
C SER A 72 26.79 -7.91 -2.63
N SER A 73 25.90 -7.01 -2.20
CA SER A 73 24.87 -7.29 -1.19
C SER A 73 23.59 -7.92 -1.76
N GLN A 74 23.51 -8.16 -3.07
CA GLN A 74 22.38 -8.76 -3.77
C GLN A 74 22.82 -9.34 -5.13
N ASP A 75 22.03 -10.25 -5.71
CA ASP A 75 22.22 -10.69 -7.09
C ASP A 75 21.91 -9.55 -8.06
N VAL A 76 22.82 -9.31 -9.02
CA VAL A 76 22.66 -8.30 -10.07
C VAL A 76 22.37 -9.02 -11.37
N ILE A 77 21.10 -8.99 -11.80
CA ILE A 77 20.60 -9.72 -12.98
C ILE A 77 20.28 -8.73 -14.10
N SER A 78 20.67 -9.08 -15.33
CA SER A 78 20.36 -8.27 -16.50
C SER A 78 18.87 -8.31 -16.86
N GLN A 79 18.24 -7.14 -16.95
CA GLN A 79 16.84 -6.99 -17.35
C GLN A 79 16.64 -6.95 -18.89
N ARG A 80 17.71 -6.93 -19.69
CA ARG A 80 17.65 -6.85 -21.16
C ARG A 80 18.90 -7.43 -21.81
N SER A 81 18.76 -7.97 -23.02
CA SER A 81 19.92 -8.38 -23.81
C SER A 81 20.65 -7.18 -24.39
N VAL A 82 21.97 -7.08 -24.21
CA VAL A 82 22.82 -6.02 -24.75
C VAL A 82 24.11 -6.61 -25.31
N ARG A 83 24.47 -6.20 -26.53
CA ARG A 83 25.80 -6.41 -27.12
C ARG A 83 26.56 -5.09 -27.13
N TYR A 84 27.76 -5.07 -26.57
CA TYR A 84 28.58 -3.86 -26.46
C TYR A 84 30.07 -4.18 -26.68
N GLU A 85 30.88 -3.16 -27.00
CA GLU A 85 32.35 -3.28 -27.05
C GLU A 85 32.90 -3.17 -25.63
N SER A 86 33.56 -4.23 -25.13
CA SER A 86 34.18 -4.23 -23.80
C SER A 86 35.61 -3.69 -23.87
N GLN A 87 35.85 -2.58 -23.19
CA GLN A 87 37.17 -2.02 -22.98
C GLN A 87 38.02 -2.94 -22.10
N THR A 88 37.46 -3.52 -21.02
CA THR A 88 38.22 -4.41 -20.12
C THR A 88 38.74 -5.63 -20.86
N ARG A 89 37.90 -6.33 -21.64
CA ARG A 89 38.33 -7.48 -22.46
C ARG A 89 39.28 -7.09 -23.59
N ARG A 90 39.12 -5.88 -24.14
CA ARG A 90 40.04 -5.36 -25.16
C ARG A 90 41.42 -5.05 -24.57
N GLU A 91 41.49 -4.53 -23.35
CA GLU A 91 42.75 -4.28 -22.64
C GLU A 91 43.44 -5.58 -22.22
N GLU A 92 42.69 -6.57 -21.72
CA GLU A 92 43.19 -7.95 -21.49
C GLU A 92 43.81 -8.55 -22.77
N ALA A 93 43.08 -8.48 -23.90
CA ALA A 93 43.55 -8.98 -25.18
C ALA A 93 44.77 -8.21 -25.72
N ARG A 94 44.83 -6.89 -25.50
CA ARG A 94 45.98 -6.03 -25.82
C ARG A 94 47.23 -6.39 -25.03
N ALA A 95 47.08 -6.59 -23.72
CA ALA A 95 48.18 -7.01 -22.85
C ALA A 95 48.68 -8.40 -23.26
N ALA A 96 47.79 -9.35 -23.54
CA ALA A 96 48.14 -10.68 -24.04
C ALA A 96 48.86 -10.64 -25.40
N ALA A 97 48.38 -9.84 -26.35
CA ALA A 97 49.00 -9.68 -27.66
C ALA A 97 50.40 -9.07 -27.56
N ALA A 98 50.61 -8.06 -26.70
CA ALA A 98 51.92 -7.50 -26.42
C ALA A 98 52.87 -8.51 -25.74
N ALA A 99 52.37 -9.30 -24.79
CA ALA A 99 53.17 -10.31 -24.09
C ALA A 99 53.65 -11.46 -25.00
N GLN A 100 52.92 -11.76 -26.09
CA GLN A 100 53.31 -12.77 -27.09
C GLN A 100 54.44 -12.30 -28.03
N VAL A 101 54.76 -11.01 -28.09
CA VAL A 101 55.85 -10.51 -28.94
C VAL A 101 57.21 -10.81 -28.28
N PRO A 102 58.07 -11.64 -28.91
CA PRO A 102 59.39 -11.95 -28.38
C PRO A 102 60.29 -10.72 -28.40
N ASP A 103 61.30 -10.71 -27.52
CA ASP A 103 62.33 -9.69 -27.50
C ASP A 103 63.11 -9.64 -28.83
N GLN A 104 63.50 -8.44 -29.26
CA GLN A 104 64.23 -8.21 -30.50
C GLN A 104 65.72 -8.00 -30.21
N PHE A 105 66.58 -8.52 -31.08
CA PHE A 105 68.03 -8.50 -30.93
C PHE A 105 68.73 -8.13 -32.23
N ASP A 106 69.80 -7.34 -32.13
CA ASP A 106 70.62 -6.91 -33.24
C ASP A 106 71.58 -8.02 -33.69
N GLY A 107 71.24 -8.67 -34.81
CA GLY A 107 72.10 -9.67 -35.44
C GLY A 107 73.42 -9.11 -35.98
N SER A 108 73.50 -7.80 -36.25
CA SER A 108 74.72 -7.17 -36.77
C SER A 108 75.82 -7.08 -35.71
N VAL A 109 75.46 -6.90 -34.42
CA VAL A 109 76.40 -6.97 -33.30
C VAL A 109 77.12 -8.31 -33.33
N SER A 110 76.37 -9.42 -33.42
CA SER A 110 76.95 -10.77 -33.39
C SER A 110 77.86 -11.05 -34.59
N ILE A 111 77.53 -10.51 -35.77
CA ILE A 111 78.40 -10.58 -36.96
C ILE A 111 79.70 -9.79 -36.72
N GLN A 112 79.62 -8.58 -36.18
CA GLN A 112 80.78 -7.74 -35.88
C GLN A 112 81.69 -8.35 -34.81
N GLN A 113 81.14 -8.92 -33.73
CA GLN A 113 81.95 -9.50 -32.65
C GLN A 113 82.62 -10.81 -33.10
N ARG A 114 81.97 -11.61 -33.96
CA ARG A 114 82.64 -12.74 -34.63
C ARG A 114 83.78 -12.27 -35.54
N GLN A 115 83.54 -11.26 -36.37
CA GLN A 115 84.57 -10.68 -37.25
C GLN A 115 85.78 -10.12 -36.48
N ALA A 116 85.58 -9.61 -35.26
CA ALA A 116 86.66 -9.18 -34.38
C ALA A 116 87.54 -10.38 -33.94
N ILE A 117 86.92 -11.49 -33.52
CA ILE A 117 87.63 -12.74 -33.17
C ILE A 117 88.37 -13.31 -34.39
N ASP A 118 87.74 -13.36 -35.56
CA ASP A 118 88.35 -13.88 -36.79
C ASP A 118 89.53 -12.98 -37.25
N SER A 119 89.40 -11.65 -37.17
CA SER A 119 90.48 -10.70 -37.48
C SER A 119 91.66 -10.85 -36.51
N LEU A 120 91.39 -11.09 -35.23
CA LEU A 120 92.42 -11.36 -34.24
C LEU A 120 93.14 -12.69 -34.52
N ALA A 121 92.41 -13.72 -34.94
CA ALA A 121 93.01 -14.99 -35.36
C ALA A 121 94.00 -14.82 -36.51
N THR A 122 93.66 -14.00 -37.52
CA THR A 122 94.58 -13.65 -38.62
C THR A 122 95.81 -12.92 -38.10
N LYS A 123 95.65 -11.84 -37.30
CA LYS A 123 96.77 -11.07 -36.74
C LYS A 123 97.72 -11.92 -35.89
N VAL A 124 97.20 -12.84 -35.07
CA VAL A 124 98.02 -13.78 -34.28
C VAL A 124 98.75 -14.76 -35.20
N SER A 125 98.13 -15.23 -36.28
CA SER A 125 98.79 -16.08 -37.29
C SER A 125 99.95 -15.36 -37.98
N ASP A 126 99.75 -14.09 -38.36
CA ASP A 126 100.79 -13.27 -39.01
C ASP A 126 101.95 -12.94 -38.05
N LEU A 127 101.65 -12.59 -36.79
CA LEU A 127 102.68 -12.37 -35.75
C LEU A 127 103.54 -13.62 -35.52
N ARG A 128 102.93 -14.82 -35.54
CA ARG A 128 103.67 -16.09 -35.42
C ARG A 128 104.60 -16.38 -36.60
N ARG A 129 104.26 -15.90 -37.81
CA ARG A 129 105.07 -16.03 -39.03
C ARG A 129 106.11 -14.93 -39.21
N SER A 130 105.95 -13.79 -38.53
CA SER A 130 106.88 -12.65 -38.62
C SER A 130 108.29 -13.00 -38.11
N SER A 131 109.33 -12.36 -38.65
CA SER A 131 110.73 -12.60 -38.27
C SER A 131 111.15 -12.00 -36.93
N SER A 132 110.21 -11.44 -36.16
CA SER A 132 110.46 -10.76 -34.87
C SER A 132 110.76 -11.74 -33.72
N SER A 133 111.40 -11.27 -32.65
CA SER A 133 111.72 -12.11 -31.50
C SER A 133 110.50 -12.38 -30.60
N GLY A 134 110.55 -13.45 -29.79
CA GLY A 134 109.43 -13.83 -28.91
C GLY A 134 108.91 -12.71 -27.99
N PRO A 135 109.81 -11.98 -27.27
CA PRO A 135 109.42 -10.81 -26.49
C PRO A 135 108.71 -9.72 -27.30
N ASP A 136 109.21 -9.40 -28.49
CA ASP A 136 108.64 -8.36 -29.36
C ASP A 136 107.23 -8.72 -29.82
N ARG A 137 106.99 -9.99 -30.17
CA ARG A 137 105.65 -10.50 -30.56
C ARG A 137 104.64 -10.36 -29.42
N SER A 138 105.05 -10.66 -28.19
CA SER A 138 104.18 -10.54 -27.01
C SER A 138 103.83 -9.07 -26.74
N ALA A 139 104.80 -8.17 -26.86
CA ALA A 139 104.57 -6.72 -26.73
C ALA A 139 103.62 -6.19 -27.82
N GLN A 140 103.77 -6.62 -29.08
CA GLN A 140 102.87 -6.27 -30.17
C GLN A 140 101.45 -6.82 -29.96
N LEU A 141 101.31 -8.05 -29.46
CA LEU A 141 100.00 -8.61 -29.12
C LEU A 141 99.36 -7.93 -27.90
N SER A 142 100.16 -7.43 -26.95
CA SER A 142 99.68 -6.65 -25.80
C SER A 142 99.11 -5.29 -26.18
N LEU A 143 99.62 -4.68 -27.26
CA LEU A 143 99.09 -3.43 -27.82
C LEU A 143 97.78 -3.64 -28.59
N LEU A 144 97.58 -4.84 -29.17
CA LEU A 144 96.37 -5.18 -29.92
C LEU A 144 95.23 -5.65 -28.99
N GLU A 145 95.53 -6.48 -28.00
CA GLU A 145 94.54 -7.09 -27.11
C GLU A 145 94.99 -7.00 -25.62
N PRO A 146 94.84 -5.83 -24.98
CA PRO A 146 95.30 -5.59 -23.61
C PRO A 146 94.60 -6.45 -22.55
N GLN A 147 93.42 -7.01 -22.86
CA GLN A 147 92.64 -7.88 -21.97
C GLN A 147 93.25 -9.29 -21.78
N LEU A 148 94.18 -9.71 -22.64
CA LEU A 148 94.90 -10.97 -22.44
C LEU A 148 95.98 -10.82 -21.37
N SER A 149 96.26 -11.86 -20.59
CA SER A 149 97.42 -11.89 -19.70
C SER A 149 98.71 -12.26 -20.45
N ASP A 150 99.88 -12.00 -19.86
CA ASP A 150 101.16 -12.37 -20.49
C ASP A 150 101.28 -13.89 -20.73
N ALA A 151 100.76 -14.70 -19.81
CA ALA A 151 100.69 -16.16 -19.99
C ALA A 151 99.78 -16.56 -21.17
N GLN A 152 98.63 -15.88 -21.35
CA GLN A 152 97.72 -16.10 -22.47
C GLN A 152 98.33 -15.65 -23.81
N ARG A 153 99.03 -14.51 -23.84
CA ARG A 153 99.79 -14.04 -25.02
C ARG A 153 100.89 -15.03 -25.40
N GLN A 154 101.69 -15.47 -24.44
CA GLN A 154 102.75 -16.44 -24.67
C GLN A 154 102.19 -17.78 -25.17
N TYR A 155 101.08 -18.27 -24.59
CA TYR A 155 100.39 -19.48 -25.03
C TYR A 155 99.97 -19.41 -26.51
N LEU A 156 99.30 -18.32 -26.91
CA LEU A 156 98.87 -18.11 -28.31
C LEU A 156 100.05 -18.07 -29.31
N LEU A 157 101.24 -17.66 -28.87
CA LEU A 157 102.43 -17.60 -29.71
C LEU A 157 103.20 -18.93 -29.76
N GLN A 158 103.16 -19.75 -28.69
CA GLN A 158 103.96 -20.97 -28.54
C GLN A 158 103.21 -22.29 -28.80
N ALA A 159 101.88 -22.32 -28.70
CA ALA A 159 101.08 -23.49 -29.04
C ALA A 159 101.19 -23.85 -30.55
N ASP A 160 100.77 -25.06 -30.93
CA ASP A 160 100.74 -25.50 -32.33
C ASP A 160 99.64 -24.78 -33.15
N GLU A 161 99.72 -24.81 -34.49
CA GLU A 161 98.73 -24.13 -35.35
C GLU A 161 97.31 -24.69 -35.20
N GLY A 162 97.13 -25.99 -34.91
CA GLY A 162 95.82 -26.61 -34.74
C GLY A 162 95.13 -26.22 -33.43
N THR A 163 95.88 -26.16 -32.33
CA THR A 163 95.38 -25.69 -31.02
C THR A 163 94.97 -24.23 -31.07
N VAL A 164 95.78 -23.36 -31.69
CA VAL A 164 95.42 -21.93 -31.84
C VAL A 164 94.19 -21.75 -32.73
N ALA A 165 94.08 -22.49 -33.84
CA ALA A 165 92.87 -22.48 -34.68
C ALA A 165 91.62 -22.97 -33.90
N THR A 166 91.79 -23.97 -33.03
CA THR A 166 90.72 -24.48 -32.16
C THR A 166 90.28 -23.45 -31.13
N VAL A 167 91.20 -22.72 -30.51
CA VAL A 167 90.90 -21.62 -29.56
C VAL A 167 90.03 -20.54 -30.22
N PHE A 168 90.44 -20.02 -31.37
CA PHE A 168 89.68 -18.96 -32.05
C PHE A 168 88.32 -19.46 -32.56
N LYS A 169 88.27 -20.66 -33.13
CA LYS A 169 87.01 -21.28 -33.55
C LYS A 169 86.05 -21.47 -32.37
N SER A 170 86.51 -22.05 -31.27
CA SER A 170 85.67 -22.26 -30.07
C SER A 170 85.22 -20.95 -29.45
N ALA A 171 86.04 -19.89 -29.46
CA ALA A 171 85.64 -18.56 -29.01
C ALA A 171 84.52 -17.99 -29.90
N GLY A 172 84.67 -18.04 -31.23
CA GLY A 172 83.64 -17.59 -32.16
C GLY A 172 82.33 -18.39 -32.06
N ASP A 173 82.41 -19.71 -31.95
CA ASP A 173 81.24 -20.59 -31.84
C ASP A 173 80.51 -20.41 -30.50
N ILE A 174 81.22 -20.27 -29.37
CA ILE A 174 80.60 -20.00 -28.06
C ILE A 174 79.94 -18.61 -28.05
N LEU A 175 80.63 -17.59 -28.58
CA LEU A 175 80.09 -16.23 -28.65
C LEU A 175 78.80 -16.19 -29.49
N GLN A 176 78.82 -16.78 -30.69
CA GLN A 176 77.65 -16.86 -31.56
C GLN A 176 76.45 -17.53 -30.86
N GLN A 177 76.67 -18.62 -30.12
CA GLN A 177 75.61 -19.33 -29.40
C GLN A 177 75.07 -18.58 -28.17
N LEU A 178 75.84 -17.66 -27.60
CA LEU A 178 75.39 -16.82 -26.49
C LEU A 178 74.58 -15.63 -27.01
N GLU A 179 75.08 -14.96 -28.05
CA GLU A 179 74.42 -13.81 -28.66
C GLU A 179 73.15 -14.19 -29.45
N SER A 180 73.08 -15.41 -30.03
CA SER A 180 71.87 -15.92 -30.69
C SER A 180 70.68 -16.11 -29.74
N ASN A 181 70.94 -16.29 -28.44
CA ASN A 181 69.91 -16.38 -27.41
C ASN A 181 69.48 -15.00 -26.88
N GLY A 182 70.15 -13.94 -27.32
CA GLY A 182 69.89 -12.56 -26.91
C GLY A 182 70.54 -12.20 -25.57
N ILE A 183 71.32 -11.11 -25.58
CA ILE A 183 72.02 -10.60 -24.40
C ILE A 183 71.43 -9.24 -24.02
N LYS A 184 70.91 -9.17 -22.80
CA LYS A 184 70.40 -7.98 -22.13
C LYS A 184 71.42 -7.50 -21.09
N ALA A 185 71.25 -6.27 -20.61
CA ALA A 185 72.17 -5.68 -19.62
C ALA A 185 72.20 -6.45 -18.28
N ASP A 186 71.07 -7.02 -17.87
CA ASP A 186 70.92 -7.88 -16.68
C ASP A 186 71.45 -9.31 -16.91
N THR A 187 71.28 -9.88 -18.11
CA THR A 187 71.76 -11.23 -18.43
C THR A 187 73.23 -11.31 -18.82
N LEU A 188 73.89 -10.18 -19.14
CA LEU A 188 75.30 -10.12 -19.57
C LEU A 188 76.27 -10.85 -18.63
N LYS A 189 76.08 -10.72 -17.31
CA LYS A 189 76.92 -11.43 -16.33
C LYS A 189 76.74 -12.96 -16.41
N SER A 190 75.49 -13.42 -16.45
CA SER A 190 75.16 -14.85 -16.59
C SER A 190 75.68 -15.43 -17.91
N ALA A 191 75.63 -14.65 -19.00
CA ALA A 191 76.22 -15.02 -20.28
C ALA A 191 77.76 -15.14 -20.20
N SER A 192 78.44 -14.25 -19.46
CA SER A 192 79.88 -14.35 -19.19
C SER A 192 80.23 -15.58 -18.33
N ASP A 193 79.45 -15.88 -17.29
CA ASP A 193 79.68 -17.06 -16.43
C ASP A 193 79.43 -18.37 -17.23
N THR A 194 78.45 -18.35 -18.13
CA THR A 194 78.18 -19.44 -19.09
C THR A 194 79.32 -19.60 -20.10
N ALA A 195 79.89 -18.50 -20.61
CA ALA A 195 81.05 -18.53 -21.49
C ALA A 195 82.26 -19.19 -20.82
N GLN A 196 82.55 -18.83 -19.56
CA GLN A 196 83.62 -19.43 -18.78
C GLN A 196 83.40 -20.94 -18.57
N THR A 197 82.16 -21.34 -18.27
CA THR A 197 81.80 -22.76 -18.08
C THR A 197 81.93 -23.57 -19.38
N ARG A 198 81.47 -23.01 -20.51
CA ARG A 198 81.62 -23.66 -21.84
C ARG A 198 83.08 -23.75 -22.27
N ALA A 199 83.88 -22.72 -22.01
CA ALA A 199 85.31 -22.71 -22.31
C ALA A 199 86.08 -23.77 -21.49
N ALA A 200 85.74 -23.93 -20.20
CA ALA A 200 86.32 -24.96 -19.33
C ALA A 200 85.94 -26.40 -19.73
N ALA A 201 84.86 -26.59 -20.48
CA ALA A 201 84.44 -27.89 -21.00
C ALA A 201 85.09 -28.27 -22.36
N LEU A 202 85.93 -27.40 -22.93
CA LEU A 202 86.67 -27.69 -24.17
C LEU A 202 87.80 -28.70 -23.92
N LYS A 203 88.16 -29.46 -24.96
CA LYS A 203 89.34 -30.36 -24.96
C LYS A 203 90.64 -29.59 -25.17
N LEU A 204 90.86 -28.58 -24.34
CA LEU A 204 92.06 -27.73 -24.29
C LEU A 204 92.70 -27.85 -22.90
N ASP A 205 93.94 -27.39 -22.75
CA ASP A 205 94.53 -27.21 -21.43
C ASP A 205 93.90 -26.01 -20.69
N ALA A 206 94.20 -25.86 -19.40
CA ALA A 206 93.66 -24.78 -18.58
C ALA A 206 93.99 -23.38 -19.14
N THR A 207 95.15 -23.23 -19.80
CA THR A 207 95.56 -21.96 -20.42
C THR A 207 94.73 -21.67 -21.67
N GLY A 208 94.59 -22.64 -22.58
CA GLY A 208 93.75 -22.50 -23.78
C GLY A 208 92.28 -22.23 -23.47
N ALA A 209 91.70 -22.93 -22.49
CA ALA A 209 90.35 -22.66 -22.00
C ALA A 209 90.21 -21.24 -21.42
N SER A 210 91.22 -20.77 -20.67
CA SER A 210 91.27 -19.41 -20.14
C SER A 210 91.35 -18.34 -21.24
N VAL A 211 92.11 -18.58 -22.31
CA VAL A 211 92.14 -17.70 -23.50
C VAL A 211 90.74 -17.61 -24.13
N VAL A 212 90.08 -18.75 -24.38
CA VAL A 212 88.72 -18.77 -24.97
C VAL A 212 87.73 -17.97 -24.12
N ALA A 213 87.69 -18.20 -22.80
CA ALA A 213 86.81 -17.47 -21.89
C ALA A 213 87.07 -15.95 -21.93
N THR A 214 88.34 -15.54 -22.00
CA THR A 214 88.76 -14.13 -22.05
C THR A 214 88.36 -13.47 -23.36
N LEU A 215 88.58 -14.14 -24.49
CA LEU A 215 88.21 -13.65 -25.83
C LEU A 215 86.69 -13.50 -25.98
N VAL A 216 85.90 -14.48 -25.52
CA VAL A 216 84.44 -14.39 -25.53
C VAL A 216 83.99 -13.23 -24.63
N ARG A 217 84.45 -13.16 -23.38
CA ARG A 217 84.05 -12.11 -22.43
C ARG A 217 84.38 -10.69 -22.90
N ALA A 218 85.52 -10.50 -23.58
CA ALA A 218 85.92 -9.19 -24.09
C ALA A 218 85.08 -8.71 -25.29
N ASN A 219 84.57 -9.64 -26.09
CA ASN A 219 83.74 -9.34 -27.26
C ASN A 219 82.23 -9.45 -26.96
N LEU A 220 81.81 -9.99 -25.82
CA LEU A 220 80.41 -10.16 -25.43
C LEU A 220 79.72 -8.79 -25.25
N LYS A 221 78.73 -8.49 -26.08
CA LYS A 221 77.97 -7.23 -26.00
C LYS A 221 76.47 -7.44 -25.83
N VAL A 222 75.81 -6.45 -25.25
CA VAL A 222 74.35 -6.37 -25.22
C VAL A 222 73.86 -6.12 -26.65
N ASN A 223 73.04 -7.03 -27.17
CA ASN A 223 72.42 -6.92 -28.49
C ASN A 223 70.89 -6.72 -28.43
N PHE A 224 70.29 -6.63 -27.23
CA PHE A 224 68.87 -6.37 -27.06
C PHE A 224 68.45 -4.97 -27.57
N LEU A 225 67.38 -4.92 -28.36
CA LEU A 225 66.79 -3.71 -28.94
C LEU A 225 65.48 -3.35 -28.21
N PRO A 226 65.53 -2.57 -27.10
CA PRO A 226 64.33 -2.24 -26.33
C PRO A 226 63.31 -1.46 -27.16
N ALA A 227 63.74 -0.41 -27.87
CA ALA A 227 62.84 0.44 -28.66
C ALA A 227 62.12 -0.32 -29.78
N GLU A 228 62.77 -1.27 -30.46
CA GLU A 228 62.13 -2.09 -31.50
C GLU A 228 61.19 -3.13 -30.89
N THR A 229 61.56 -3.71 -29.76
CA THR A 229 60.71 -4.64 -29.01
C THR A 229 59.43 -3.95 -28.55
N ASP A 230 59.55 -2.76 -27.94
CA ASP A 230 58.40 -1.99 -27.46
C ASP A 230 57.53 -1.48 -28.63
N LEU A 231 58.14 -1.08 -29.75
CA LEU A 231 57.40 -0.74 -30.97
C LEU A 231 56.58 -1.92 -31.51
N LYS A 232 57.18 -3.12 -31.61
CA LYS A 232 56.47 -4.33 -32.07
C LYS A 232 55.38 -4.76 -31.07
N ARG A 233 55.61 -4.63 -29.76
CA ARG A 233 54.59 -4.82 -28.71
C ARG A 233 53.43 -3.84 -28.85
N GLN A 234 53.73 -2.56 -29.10
CA GLN A 234 52.72 -1.54 -29.30
C GLN A 234 51.93 -1.76 -30.60
N GLN A 235 52.58 -2.19 -31.68
CA GLN A 235 51.93 -2.58 -32.93
C GLN A 235 50.98 -3.77 -32.74
N ALA A 236 51.42 -4.82 -32.04
CA ALA A 236 50.58 -5.99 -31.72
C ALA A 236 49.36 -5.61 -30.86
N SER A 237 49.54 -4.76 -29.84
CA SER A 237 48.45 -4.20 -29.03
C SER A 237 47.48 -3.34 -29.85
N ASN A 238 48.00 -2.47 -30.72
CA ASN A 238 47.16 -1.62 -31.57
C ASN A 238 46.37 -2.42 -32.62
N ALA A 239 46.90 -3.55 -33.09
CA ALA A 239 46.24 -4.45 -34.03
C ALA A 239 45.06 -5.23 -33.43
N VAL A 240 44.88 -5.23 -32.10
CA VAL A 240 43.76 -5.94 -31.46
C VAL A 240 42.41 -5.27 -31.82
N PRO A 241 41.49 -6.00 -32.48
CA PRO A 241 40.18 -5.47 -32.87
C PRO A 241 39.28 -5.20 -31.66
N ALA A 242 38.14 -4.55 -31.89
CA ALA A 242 37.11 -4.37 -30.87
C ALA A 242 36.57 -5.72 -30.38
N VAL A 243 36.60 -5.94 -29.06
CA VAL A 243 36.07 -7.18 -28.44
C VAL A 243 34.63 -6.93 -28.03
N PHE A 244 33.69 -7.65 -28.65
CA PHE A 244 32.26 -7.53 -28.34
C PHE A 244 31.82 -8.60 -27.34
N VAL A 245 31.14 -8.16 -26.27
CA VAL A 245 30.49 -9.03 -25.28
C VAL A 245 28.98 -8.92 -25.46
N THR A 246 28.28 -10.03 -25.26
CA THR A 246 26.81 -10.08 -25.26
C THR A 246 26.34 -10.57 -23.90
N VAL A 247 25.60 -9.73 -23.19
CA VAL A 247 24.90 -10.09 -21.95
C VAL A 247 23.44 -10.40 -22.32
N ALA A 248 22.93 -11.55 -21.90
CA ALA A 248 21.55 -11.95 -22.16
C ALA A 248 20.58 -11.42 -21.08
N GLN A 249 19.31 -11.21 -21.45
CA GLN A 249 18.24 -11.01 -20.46
C GLN A 249 18.14 -12.22 -19.52
N GLY A 250 18.00 -11.97 -18.22
CA GLY A 250 17.98 -13.00 -17.17
C GLY A 250 19.36 -13.50 -16.74
N GLN A 251 20.46 -13.06 -17.38
CA GLN A 251 21.81 -13.44 -16.98
C GLN A 251 22.21 -12.73 -15.67
N THR A 252 22.67 -13.50 -14.68
CA THR A 252 23.32 -12.96 -13.47
C THR A 252 24.71 -12.43 -13.83
N ILE A 253 24.93 -11.14 -13.59
CA ILE A 253 26.20 -10.43 -13.83
C ILE A 253 27.09 -10.56 -12.58
N ILE A 254 26.52 -10.34 -11.40
CA ILE A 254 27.21 -10.45 -10.10
C ILE A 254 26.31 -11.25 -9.15
N ARG A 255 26.85 -12.22 -8.42
CA ARG A 255 26.09 -12.96 -7.39
C ARG A 255 26.24 -12.29 -6.02
N TYR A 256 25.27 -12.55 -5.15
CA TYR A 256 25.38 -12.21 -3.72
C TYR A 256 26.67 -12.77 -3.12
N GLY A 257 27.44 -11.93 -2.44
CA GLY A 257 28.71 -12.30 -1.81
C GLY A 257 29.94 -12.30 -2.73
N ASP A 258 29.79 -12.15 -4.05
CA ASP A 258 30.92 -12.02 -4.97
C ASP A 258 31.58 -10.63 -4.87
N LEU A 259 32.88 -10.56 -5.13
CA LEU A 259 33.62 -9.32 -5.27
C LEU A 259 33.35 -8.69 -6.65
N VAL A 260 32.92 -7.42 -6.69
CA VAL A 260 32.62 -6.73 -7.94
C VAL A 260 33.91 -6.46 -8.74
N THR A 261 34.06 -7.13 -9.88
CA THR A 261 35.18 -6.90 -10.81
C THR A 261 34.94 -5.69 -11.73
N PRO A 262 35.99 -5.06 -12.29
CA PRO A 262 35.83 -4.00 -13.30
C PRO A 262 35.02 -4.44 -14.53
N PHE A 263 35.19 -5.69 -14.97
CA PHE A 263 34.43 -6.26 -16.09
C PHE A 263 32.93 -6.35 -15.78
N GLN A 264 32.55 -6.85 -14.60
CA GLN A 264 31.14 -6.90 -14.18
C GLN A 264 30.54 -5.49 -13.99
N LEU A 265 31.35 -4.51 -13.59
CA LEU A 265 30.92 -3.10 -13.52
C LEU A 265 30.64 -2.55 -14.94
N GLU A 266 31.47 -2.91 -15.92
CA GLU A 266 31.26 -2.58 -17.33
C GLU A 266 29.99 -3.25 -17.90
N GLU A 267 29.77 -4.54 -17.60
CA GLU A 267 28.53 -5.25 -17.97
C GLU A 267 27.30 -4.56 -17.34
N ALA A 268 27.34 -4.24 -16.04
CA ALA A 268 26.29 -3.51 -15.33
C ALA A 268 26.04 -2.10 -15.91
N GLN A 269 27.08 -1.43 -16.42
CA GLN A 269 26.94 -0.15 -17.12
C GLN A 269 26.24 -0.33 -18.48
N ALA A 270 26.67 -1.32 -19.27
CA ALA A 270 26.12 -1.59 -20.60
C ALA A 270 24.64 -1.98 -20.55
N VAL A 271 24.23 -2.80 -19.57
CA VAL A 271 22.81 -3.15 -19.37
C VAL A 271 21.98 -1.99 -18.80
N GLY A 272 22.61 -0.91 -18.33
CA GLY A 272 21.96 0.33 -17.89
C GLY A 272 21.69 0.44 -16.40
N LEU A 273 22.26 -0.45 -15.58
CA LEU A 273 22.01 -0.51 -14.13
C LEU A 273 22.75 0.59 -13.34
N LEU A 274 23.88 1.09 -13.87
CA LEU A 274 24.70 2.14 -13.23
C LEU A 274 24.32 3.56 -13.65
N ALA A 275 23.71 3.73 -14.82
CA ALA A 275 23.23 5.02 -15.34
C ALA A 275 21.73 4.97 -15.68
N PRO A 276 20.85 4.63 -14.72
CA PRO A 276 19.43 4.45 -14.98
C PRO A 276 18.76 5.80 -15.34
N THR A 277 18.41 5.96 -16.61
CA THR A 277 17.60 7.08 -17.09
C THR A 277 16.16 6.92 -16.62
N THR A 278 15.56 7.99 -16.07
CA THR A 278 14.15 7.98 -15.66
C THR A 278 13.24 7.67 -16.85
N ASP A 279 12.47 6.58 -16.76
CA ASP A 279 11.47 6.20 -17.76
C ASP A 279 10.22 7.09 -17.61
N TRP A 280 10.29 8.28 -18.20
CA TRP A 280 9.19 9.24 -18.20
C TRP A 280 7.93 8.71 -18.89
N ALA A 281 8.06 7.79 -19.85
CA ALA A 281 6.92 7.18 -20.53
C ALA A 281 6.15 6.27 -19.57
N ARG A 282 6.84 5.43 -18.80
CA ARG A 282 6.21 4.57 -17.78
C ARG A 282 5.62 5.38 -16.62
N ILE A 283 6.28 6.46 -16.17
CA ILE A 283 5.71 7.38 -15.17
C ILE A 283 4.42 8.04 -15.70
N LEU A 284 4.41 8.48 -16.96
CA LEU A 284 3.23 9.08 -17.59
C LEU A 284 2.10 8.06 -17.73
N ALA A 285 2.40 6.82 -18.13
CA ALA A 285 1.41 5.75 -18.24
C ALA A 285 0.73 5.45 -16.88
N VAL A 286 1.50 5.38 -15.80
CA VAL A 286 0.98 5.24 -14.42
C VAL A 286 0.10 6.43 -14.03
N LEU A 287 0.53 7.66 -14.33
CA LEU A 287 -0.25 8.87 -14.05
C LEU A 287 -1.60 8.86 -14.80
N MET A 288 -1.59 8.50 -16.09
CA MET A 288 -2.82 8.39 -16.89
C MET A 288 -3.75 7.29 -16.37
N LEU A 289 -3.20 6.12 -15.99
CA LEU A 289 -3.99 5.03 -15.44
C LEU A 289 -4.65 5.40 -14.11
N VAL A 290 -3.91 6.00 -13.18
CA VAL A 290 -4.45 6.50 -11.91
C VAL A 290 -5.54 7.55 -12.18
N LEU A 291 -5.31 8.48 -13.10
CA LEU A 291 -6.30 9.49 -13.46
C LEU A 291 -7.60 8.86 -14.00
N ILE A 292 -7.50 7.85 -14.88
CA ILE A 292 -8.66 7.12 -15.41
C ILE A 292 -9.44 6.43 -14.29
N LEU A 293 -8.77 5.73 -13.37
CA LEU A 293 -9.43 5.06 -12.24
C LEU A 293 -10.19 6.06 -11.35
N PHE A 294 -9.58 7.22 -11.07
CA PHE A 294 -10.24 8.30 -10.33
C PHE A 294 -11.41 8.92 -11.11
N VAL A 295 -11.30 9.10 -12.44
CA VAL A 295 -12.40 9.60 -13.29
C VAL A 295 -13.58 8.61 -13.31
N VAL A 296 -13.33 7.30 -13.39
CA VAL A 296 -14.39 6.28 -13.32
C VAL A 296 -15.09 6.29 -11.96
N ALA A 297 -14.34 6.33 -10.86
CA ALA A 297 -14.92 6.42 -9.51
C ALA A 297 -15.72 7.72 -9.29
N LEU A 298 -15.21 8.86 -9.76
CA LEU A 298 -15.92 10.16 -9.71
C LEU A 298 -17.15 10.19 -10.62
N GLY A 299 -17.10 9.58 -11.80
CA GLY A 299 -18.24 9.47 -12.72
C GLY A 299 -19.35 8.62 -12.13
N TYR A 300 -19.00 7.49 -11.52
CA TYR A 300 -19.94 6.66 -10.76
C TYR A 300 -20.61 7.45 -9.61
N LEU A 301 -19.80 8.13 -8.80
CA LEU A 301 -20.29 8.97 -7.70
C LEU A 301 -21.17 10.13 -8.19
N GLY A 302 -20.82 10.78 -9.31
CA GLY A 302 -21.60 11.86 -9.89
C GLY A 302 -22.97 11.41 -10.41
N GLN A 303 -23.02 10.23 -11.03
CA GLN A 303 -24.25 9.68 -11.63
C GLN A 303 -25.18 9.04 -10.60
N PHE A 304 -24.64 8.22 -9.68
CA PHE A 304 -25.45 7.36 -8.80
C PHE A 304 -25.47 7.82 -7.34
N ARG A 305 -24.45 8.54 -6.85
CA ARG A 305 -24.30 8.93 -5.44
C ARG A 305 -23.83 10.39 -5.26
N PRO A 306 -24.53 11.39 -5.82
CA PRO A 306 -24.07 12.78 -5.81
C PRO A 306 -23.94 13.39 -4.40
N ALA A 307 -24.63 12.84 -3.40
CA ALA A 307 -24.45 13.21 -2.00
C ALA A 307 -23.04 12.86 -1.48
N ILE A 308 -22.53 11.67 -1.80
CA ILE A 308 -21.19 11.19 -1.44
C ILE A 308 -20.12 12.03 -2.14
N LEU A 309 -20.32 12.35 -3.43
CA LEU A 309 -19.42 13.23 -4.18
C LEU A 309 -19.27 14.63 -3.58
N ARG A 310 -20.31 15.13 -2.91
CA ARG A 310 -20.32 16.46 -2.28
C ARG A 310 -19.69 16.46 -0.88
N ASP A 311 -19.50 15.30 -0.26
CA ASP A 311 -18.88 15.20 1.07
C ASP A 311 -17.35 15.07 0.96
N PRO A 312 -16.58 16.11 1.34
CA PRO A 312 -15.12 16.06 1.30
C PRO A 312 -14.52 15.01 2.25
N ARG A 313 -15.26 14.56 3.28
CA ARG A 313 -14.79 13.54 4.23
C ARG A 313 -14.84 12.16 3.60
N GLN A 314 -15.95 11.82 2.92
CA GLN A 314 -16.10 10.54 2.26
C GLN A 314 -15.09 10.39 1.11
N LEU A 315 -14.87 11.44 0.31
CA LEU A 315 -13.80 11.44 -0.69
C LEU A 315 -12.39 11.32 -0.07
N ALA A 316 -12.13 11.99 1.05
CA ALA A 316 -10.86 11.85 1.77
C ALA A 316 -10.65 10.44 2.33
N THR A 317 -11.70 9.81 2.86
CA THR A 317 -11.66 8.41 3.31
C THR A 317 -11.45 7.45 2.14
N LEU A 318 -12.14 7.63 1.01
CA LEU A 318 -12.02 6.80 -0.19
C LEU A 318 -10.58 6.76 -0.72
N GLY A 319 -10.03 7.93 -1.08
CA GLY A 319 -8.65 8.01 -1.58
C GLY A 319 -7.60 7.74 -0.49
N GLY A 320 -7.91 8.05 0.77
CA GLY A 320 -7.05 7.76 1.92
C GLY A 320 -6.88 6.25 2.17
N LEU A 321 -7.96 5.47 2.09
CA LEU A 321 -7.91 4.01 2.22
C LEU A 321 -7.08 3.37 1.10
N MET A 322 -7.29 3.81 -0.15
CA MET A 322 -6.46 3.35 -1.27
C MET A 322 -4.98 3.70 -1.07
N LEU A 323 -4.68 4.93 -0.66
CA LEU A 323 -3.30 5.38 -0.44
C LEU A 323 -2.62 4.63 0.70
N VAL A 324 -3.30 4.42 1.83
CA VAL A 324 -2.78 3.64 2.97
C VAL A 324 -2.50 2.20 2.56
N LEU A 325 -3.40 1.56 1.81
CA LEU A 325 -3.16 0.20 1.34
C LEU A 325 -1.97 0.11 0.38
N LEU A 326 -1.78 1.08 -0.52
CA LEU A 326 -0.60 1.11 -1.40
C LEU A 326 0.69 1.35 -0.64
N LEU A 327 0.66 2.12 0.45
CA LEU A 327 1.79 2.25 1.38
C LEU A 327 2.07 0.93 2.14
N VAL A 328 1.03 0.19 2.54
CA VAL A 328 1.19 -1.16 3.11
C VAL A 328 1.79 -2.11 2.07
N ALA A 329 1.32 -2.10 0.82
CA ALA A 329 1.89 -2.90 -0.26
C ALA A 329 3.39 -2.61 -0.46
N LYS A 330 3.79 -1.33 -0.45
CA LYS A 330 5.19 -0.90 -0.53
C LYS A 330 6.08 -1.42 0.62
N LEU A 331 5.50 -1.67 1.79
CA LEU A 331 6.23 -2.21 2.94
C LEU A 331 6.25 -3.74 2.96
N VAL A 332 5.19 -4.40 2.47
CA VAL A 332 5.01 -5.85 2.54
C VAL A 332 5.64 -6.57 1.35
N VAL A 333 5.48 -6.06 0.13
CA VAL A 333 6.00 -6.67 -1.11
C VAL A 333 7.52 -6.96 -1.05
N PRO A 334 8.39 -6.06 -0.54
CA PRO A 334 9.83 -6.31 -0.53
C PRO A 334 10.30 -7.36 0.49
N ILE A 335 9.44 -7.88 1.37
CA ILE A 335 9.84 -8.79 2.46
C ILE A 335 10.26 -10.16 1.91
N ASN A 336 9.48 -10.73 0.99
CA ASN A 336 9.81 -11.95 0.23
C ASN A 336 8.84 -12.10 -0.96
N PRO A 337 9.15 -12.95 -1.96
CA PRO A 337 8.32 -13.10 -3.16
C PRO A 337 6.86 -13.50 -2.93
N ASN A 338 6.54 -14.17 -1.82
CA ASN A 338 5.18 -14.61 -1.50
C ASN A 338 4.40 -13.59 -0.64
N ALA A 339 5.09 -12.63 -0.01
CA ALA A 339 4.48 -11.62 0.87
C ALA A 339 3.48 -10.72 0.14
N GLN A 340 3.64 -10.54 -1.18
CA GLN A 340 2.69 -9.80 -2.03
C GLN A 340 1.25 -10.33 -1.94
N TYR A 341 1.06 -11.64 -1.70
CA TYR A 341 -0.26 -12.26 -1.57
C TYR A 341 -0.89 -12.06 -0.18
N LEU A 342 -0.14 -11.51 0.78
CA LEU A 342 -0.59 -11.16 2.14
C LEU A 342 -0.97 -9.67 2.27
N VAL A 343 -0.89 -8.89 1.19
CA VAL A 343 -1.42 -7.52 1.15
C VAL A 343 -2.95 -7.59 1.22
N PRO A 344 -3.62 -6.96 2.22
CA PRO A 344 -5.06 -7.12 2.47
C PRO A 344 -5.92 -6.32 1.50
N MET A 345 -5.77 -6.57 0.20
CA MET A 345 -6.38 -5.81 -0.89
C MET A 345 -7.91 -5.71 -0.78
N ALA A 346 -8.57 -6.76 -0.31
CA ALA A 346 -10.02 -6.79 -0.16
C ALA A 346 -10.53 -5.87 0.98
N ALA A 347 -9.70 -5.50 1.97
CA ALA A 347 -10.17 -4.73 3.11
C ALA A 347 -10.74 -3.36 2.70
N VAL A 348 -10.12 -2.71 1.71
CA VAL A 348 -10.54 -1.40 1.19
C VAL A 348 -11.90 -1.46 0.47
N PRO A 349 -12.14 -2.31 -0.55
CA PRO A 349 -13.45 -2.40 -1.20
C PRO A 349 -14.55 -2.88 -0.23
N LEU A 350 -14.27 -3.78 0.72
CA LEU A 350 -15.24 -4.14 1.77
C LEU A 350 -15.64 -2.92 2.63
N LEU A 351 -14.67 -2.10 3.06
CA LEU A 351 -14.94 -0.86 3.79
C LEU A 351 -15.74 0.17 2.98
N VAL A 352 -15.43 0.32 1.69
CA VAL A 352 -16.16 1.22 0.78
C VAL A 352 -17.59 0.72 0.55
N ALA A 353 -17.80 -0.58 0.39
CA ALA A 353 -19.13 -1.17 0.27
C ALA A 353 -19.97 -1.00 1.55
N ALA A 354 -19.36 -1.09 2.73
CA ALA A 354 -20.04 -0.93 4.02
C ALA A 354 -20.36 0.53 4.39
N LEU A 355 -19.49 1.48 4.03
CA LEU A 355 -19.60 2.89 4.44
C LEU A 355 -20.22 3.81 3.39
N MET A 356 -20.18 3.42 2.10
CA MET A 356 -20.56 4.29 0.99
C MET A 356 -21.55 3.60 0.06
N ASP A 357 -21.06 2.64 -0.75
CA ASP A 357 -21.85 2.00 -1.80
C ASP A 357 -21.17 0.73 -2.34
N THR A 358 -21.95 -0.33 -2.57
CA THR A 358 -21.49 -1.63 -3.08
C THR A 358 -20.90 -1.58 -4.50
N GLY A 359 -21.50 -0.82 -5.41
CA GLY A 359 -20.99 -0.64 -6.77
C GLY A 359 -19.67 0.13 -6.79
N LEU A 360 -19.55 1.16 -5.95
CA LEU A 360 -18.28 1.85 -5.71
C LEU A 360 -17.23 0.89 -5.14
N GLY A 361 -17.60 0.01 -4.19
CA GLY A 361 -16.73 -1.03 -3.65
C GLY A 361 -16.15 -1.94 -4.75
N ILE A 362 -16.96 -2.38 -5.72
CA ILE A 362 -16.51 -3.20 -6.86
C ILE A 362 -15.53 -2.42 -7.76
N ILE A 363 -15.80 -1.15 -8.06
CA ILE A 363 -14.89 -0.28 -8.84
C ILE A 363 -13.54 -0.12 -8.12
N VAL A 364 -13.59 0.09 -6.80
CA VAL A 364 -12.40 0.20 -5.95
C VAL A 364 -11.63 -1.12 -5.87
N ALA A 365 -12.29 -2.28 -5.89
CA ALA A 365 -11.62 -3.58 -5.91
C ALA A 365 -10.72 -3.75 -7.15
N LEU A 366 -11.22 -3.33 -8.32
CA LEU A 366 -10.44 -3.32 -9.56
C LEU A 366 -9.26 -2.33 -9.47
N ALA A 367 -9.52 -1.10 -9.00
CA ALA A 367 -8.48 -0.08 -8.87
C ALA A 367 -7.37 -0.50 -7.89
N VAL A 368 -7.74 -1.05 -6.75
CA VAL A 368 -6.82 -1.54 -5.71
C VAL A 368 -5.99 -2.73 -6.21
N GLY A 369 -6.62 -3.73 -6.82
CA GLY A 369 -5.91 -4.89 -7.37
C GLY A 369 -4.90 -4.47 -8.43
N LEU A 370 -5.31 -3.62 -9.37
CA LEU A 370 -4.45 -3.13 -10.45
C LEU A 370 -3.27 -2.29 -9.96
N LEU A 371 -3.51 -1.34 -9.06
CA LEU A 371 -2.45 -0.50 -8.51
C LEU A 371 -1.49 -1.30 -7.61
N THR A 372 -1.98 -2.29 -6.87
CA THR A 372 -1.13 -3.20 -6.08
C THR A 372 -0.30 -4.10 -6.99
N GLY A 373 -0.88 -4.62 -8.07
CA GLY A 373 -0.18 -5.37 -9.11
C GLY A 373 0.97 -4.60 -9.75
N ILE A 374 0.80 -3.30 -10.04
CA ILE A 374 1.87 -2.43 -10.54
C ILE A 374 2.92 -2.15 -9.46
N VAL A 375 2.53 -2.07 -8.18
CA VAL A 375 3.48 -1.90 -7.06
C VAL A 375 4.33 -3.15 -6.83
N ALA A 376 3.81 -4.34 -7.13
CA ALA A 376 4.51 -5.62 -6.97
C ALA A 376 5.19 -6.17 -8.24
N ASP A 377 5.10 -5.44 -9.37
CA ASP A 377 5.49 -5.93 -10.71
C ASP A 377 4.81 -7.25 -11.12
N ASN A 378 3.64 -7.52 -10.53
CA ASN A 378 2.85 -8.74 -10.70
C ASN A 378 1.39 -8.39 -11.05
N VAL A 379 1.22 -7.74 -12.20
CA VAL A 379 0.00 -7.00 -12.54
C VAL A 379 -1.23 -7.92 -12.63
N LEU A 380 -1.17 -8.99 -13.43
CA LEU A 380 -2.36 -9.82 -13.73
C LEU A 380 -2.87 -10.59 -12.49
N PRO A 381 -2.04 -11.37 -11.75
CA PRO A 381 -2.49 -12.10 -10.57
C PRO A 381 -3.05 -11.20 -9.48
N LEU A 382 -2.35 -10.14 -9.07
CA LEU A 382 -2.85 -9.28 -8.00
C LEU A 382 -4.07 -8.44 -8.42
N THR A 383 -4.21 -8.10 -9.71
CA THR A 383 -5.45 -7.50 -10.23
C THR A 383 -6.64 -8.44 -10.03
N LEU A 384 -6.53 -9.70 -10.47
CA LEU A 384 -7.62 -10.66 -10.37
C LEU A 384 -7.95 -11.03 -8.91
N VAL A 385 -6.94 -11.23 -8.08
CA VAL A 385 -7.10 -11.56 -6.65
C VAL A 385 -7.70 -10.40 -5.85
N GLY A 386 -7.25 -9.18 -6.11
CA GLY A 386 -7.81 -7.97 -5.51
C GLY A 386 -9.24 -7.70 -5.98
N PHE A 387 -9.50 -7.84 -7.29
CA PHE A 387 -10.81 -7.62 -7.90
C PHE A 387 -11.84 -8.67 -7.47
N LEU A 388 -11.58 -9.97 -7.68
CA LEU A 388 -12.56 -11.02 -7.41
C LEU A 388 -12.84 -11.16 -5.90
N GLY A 389 -11.79 -11.12 -5.06
CA GLY A 389 -11.96 -11.10 -3.61
C GLY A 389 -12.72 -9.86 -3.14
N GLY A 390 -12.31 -8.67 -3.59
CA GLY A 390 -12.94 -7.41 -3.21
C GLY A 390 -14.38 -7.27 -3.71
N ALA A 391 -14.71 -7.74 -4.92
CA ALA A 391 -16.04 -7.67 -5.50
C ALA A 391 -17.02 -8.64 -4.81
N ILE A 392 -16.64 -9.90 -4.61
CA ILE A 392 -17.47 -10.90 -3.91
C ILE A 392 -17.76 -10.44 -2.47
N GLY A 393 -16.73 -9.95 -1.76
CA GLY A 393 -16.91 -9.37 -0.44
C GLY A 393 -17.82 -8.13 -0.46
N SER A 394 -17.63 -7.19 -1.40
CA SER A 394 -18.46 -5.98 -1.52
C SER A 394 -19.95 -6.29 -1.74
N ILE A 395 -20.25 -7.30 -2.57
CA ILE A 395 -21.63 -7.74 -2.85
C ILE A 395 -22.27 -8.32 -1.58
N TYR A 396 -21.52 -9.13 -0.82
CA TYR A 396 -22.03 -9.72 0.43
C TYR A 396 -22.19 -8.70 1.56
N VAL A 397 -21.27 -7.74 1.67
CA VAL A 397 -21.21 -6.74 2.75
C VAL A 397 -22.39 -5.75 2.75
N HIS A 398 -23.16 -5.68 1.66
CA HIS A 398 -24.34 -4.80 1.54
C HIS A 398 -25.41 -4.98 2.65
N ARG A 399 -25.40 -6.08 3.41
CA ARG A 399 -26.44 -6.42 4.41
C ARG A 399 -25.89 -6.76 5.81
N LEU A 400 -24.75 -6.20 6.23
CA LEU A 400 -24.15 -6.55 7.53
C LEU A 400 -24.78 -5.80 8.71
N GLU A 401 -25.59 -6.53 9.48
CA GLU A 401 -26.18 -6.13 10.76
C GLU A 401 -25.51 -6.81 11.96
N ARG A 402 -24.64 -7.81 11.74
CA ARG A 402 -24.06 -8.64 12.80
C ARG A 402 -22.57 -8.90 12.59
N LEU A 403 -21.83 -9.06 13.69
CA LEU A 403 -20.38 -9.34 13.66
C LEU A 403 -20.03 -10.68 12.97
N GLY A 404 -20.78 -11.75 13.22
CA GLY A 404 -20.54 -13.06 12.56
C GLY A 404 -20.68 -13.02 11.03
N GLN A 405 -21.38 -12.01 10.51
CA GLN A 405 -21.59 -11.76 9.09
C GLN A 405 -20.30 -11.27 8.40
N TRP A 406 -19.40 -10.57 9.13
CA TRP A 406 -18.05 -10.26 8.67
C TRP A 406 -17.16 -11.49 8.54
N VAL A 407 -17.35 -12.52 9.38
CA VAL A 407 -16.63 -13.80 9.26
C VAL A 407 -17.03 -14.52 7.97
N THR A 408 -18.33 -14.56 7.66
CA THR A 408 -18.82 -15.11 6.38
C THR A 408 -18.27 -14.34 5.18
N ALA A 409 -18.22 -13.00 5.24
CA ALA A 409 -17.58 -12.19 4.22
C ALA A 409 -16.10 -12.58 4.02
N GLY A 410 -15.35 -12.73 5.12
CA GLY A 410 -13.95 -13.18 5.10
C GLY A 410 -13.76 -14.57 4.48
N ILE A 411 -14.64 -15.53 4.79
CA ILE A 411 -14.61 -16.87 4.19
C ILE A 411 -14.85 -16.82 2.67
N LEU A 412 -15.81 -16.00 2.22
CA LEU A 412 -16.09 -15.83 0.79
C LEU A 412 -14.94 -15.14 0.05
N VAL A 413 -14.33 -14.10 0.64
CA VAL A 413 -13.13 -13.43 0.10
C VAL A 413 -11.96 -14.42 0.03
N ALA A 414 -11.70 -15.15 1.11
CA ALA A 414 -10.64 -16.16 1.21
C ALA A 414 -10.80 -17.25 0.14
N GLY A 415 -12.00 -17.82 -0.01
CA GLY A 415 -12.31 -18.81 -1.04
C GLY A 415 -12.12 -18.26 -2.47
N ALA A 416 -12.58 -17.03 -2.73
CA ALA A 416 -12.39 -16.38 -4.02
C ALA A 416 -10.91 -16.17 -4.36
N GLN A 417 -10.12 -15.67 -3.39
CA GLN A 417 -8.68 -15.44 -3.56
C GLN A 417 -7.91 -16.76 -3.73
N PHE A 418 -8.25 -17.79 -2.95
CA PHE A 418 -7.70 -19.14 -3.10
C PHE A 418 -7.94 -19.72 -4.49
N VAL A 419 -9.21 -19.76 -4.94
CA VAL A 419 -9.56 -20.30 -6.26
C VAL A 419 -8.88 -19.51 -7.37
N THR A 420 -8.79 -18.18 -7.24
CA THR A 420 -8.10 -17.33 -8.23
C THR A 420 -6.61 -17.66 -8.33
N LEU A 421 -5.88 -17.71 -7.20
CA LEU A 421 -4.44 -17.98 -7.21
C LEU A 421 -4.11 -19.40 -7.65
N VAL A 422 -4.85 -20.40 -7.16
CA VAL A 422 -4.66 -21.79 -7.58
C VAL A 422 -4.94 -21.95 -9.07
N SER A 423 -5.98 -21.31 -9.62
CA SER A 423 -6.28 -21.36 -11.05
C SER A 423 -5.17 -20.75 -11.90
N LEU A 424 -4.65 -19.57 -11.51
CA LEU A 424 -3.58 -18.91 -12.24
C LEU A 424 -2.28 -19.73 -12.20
N SER A 425 -1.92 -20.26 -11.04
CA SER A 425 -0.72 -21.09 -10.89
C SER A 425 -0.79 -22.38 -11.72
N LEU A 426 -1.97 -23.00 -11.82
CA LEU A 426 -2.22 -24.16 -12.69
C LEU A 426 -2.18 -23.82 -14.19
N ILE A 427 -2.53 -22.59 -14.58
CA ILE A 427 -2.41 -22.09 -15.96
C ILE A 427 -0.94 -21.84 -16.32
N GLU A 428 -0.18 -21.23 -15.41
CA GLU A 428 1.23 -20.88 -15.67
C GLU A 428 2.15 -22.11 -15.75
N ARG A 429 1.85 -23.22 -15.06
CA ARG A 429 2.58 -24.52 -15.14
C ARG A 429 4.07 -24.48 -14.77
N HIS A 430 4.57 -23.41 -14.16
CA HIS A 430 5.97 -23.30 -13.71
C HIS A 430 6.20 -23.71 -12.25
N GLN A 431 5.14 -24.01 -11.49
CA GLN A 431 5.18 -24.25 -10.04
C GLN A 431 4.86 -25.71 -9.69
N THR A 432 5.47 -26.21 -8.62
CA THR A 432 5.19 -27.50 -8.00
C THR A 432 3.88 -27.47 -7.21
N LEU A 433 3.27 -28.64 -6.96
CA LEU A 433 2.00 -28.73 -6.22
C LEU A 433 2.10 -28.11 -4.82
N ASP A 434 3.24 -28.29 -4.13
CA ASP A 434 3.48 -27.76 -2.79
C ASP A 434 3.56 -26.23 -2.79
N GLU A 435 4.18 -25.62 -3.80
CA GLU A 435 4.21 -24.17 -3.99
C GLU A 435 2.80 -23.61 -4.20
N ILE A 436 2.01 -24.24 -5.08
CA ILE A 436 0.61 -23.86 -5.36
C ILE A 436 -0.24 -23.92 -4.08
N LEU A 437 -0.11 -25.00 -3.30
CA LEU A 437 -0.82 -25.14 -2.03
C LEU A 437 -0.37 -24.10 -1.00
N SER A 438 0.93 -23.78 -0.93
CA SER A 438 1.46 -22.77 0.00
C SER A 438 0.93 -21.37 -0.31
N ILE A 439 0.88 -20.98 -1.58
CA ILE A 439 0.31 -19.71 -2.05
C ILE A 439 -1.21 -19.68 -1.81
N GLY A 440 -1.89 -20.80 -2.01
CA GLY A 440 -3.30 -20.96 -1.67
C GLY A 440 -3.58 -20.73 -0.17
N VAL A 441 -2.80 -21.32 0.73
CA VAL A 441 -2.95 -21.11 2.18
C VAL A 441 -2.75 -19.63 2.56
N LEU A 442 -1.76 -18.95 1.95
CA LEU A 442 -1.58 -17.50 2.14
C LEU A 442 -2.80 -16.69 1.66
N ALA A 443 -3.41 -17.08 0.54
CA ALA A 443 -4.64 -16.46 0.03
C ALA A 443 -5.83 -16.61 1.00
N LEU A 444 -5.99 -17.80 1.60
CA LEU A 444 -7.04 -18.07 2.59
C LEU A 444 -6.86 -17.20 3.85
N ILE A 445 -5.62 -17.13 4.36
CA ILE A 445 -5.27 -16.30 5.51
C ILE A 445 -5.51 -14.82 5.18
N ASN A 446 -5.09 -14.34 4.01
CA ASN A 446 -5.25 -12.95 3.60
C ASN A 446 -6.72 -12.53 3.48
N GLY A 447 -7.60 -13.38 2.91
CA GLY A 447 -9.01 -13.05 2.78
C GLY A 447 -9.74 -12.91 4.12
N LEU A 448 -9.43 -13.79 5.09
CA LEU A 448 -9.91 -13.69 6.47
C LEU A 448 -9.35 -12.45 7.18
N LEU A 449 -8.04 -12.21 7.04
CA LEU A 449 -7.36 -11.05 7.63
C LEU A 449 -7.92 -9.72 7.08
N ALA A 450 -8.18 -9.65 5.78
CA ALA A 450 -8.75 -8.47 5.13
C ALA A 450 -10.14 -8.14 5.65
N ALA A 451 -11.00 -9.14 5.86
CA ALA A 451 -12.33 -8.93 6.46
C ALA A 451 -12.26 -8.56 7.94
N LEU A 452 -11.31 -9.12 8.70
CA LEU A 452 -11.07 -8.74 10.10
C LEU A 452 -10.59 -7.29 10.22
N ILE A 453 -9.64 -6.87 9.36
CA ILE A 453 -9.17 -5.48 9.28
C ILE A 453 -10.34 -4.56 8.92
N ALA A 454 -11.15 -4.91 7.92
CA ALA A 454 -12.32 -4.11 7.53
C ALA A 454 -13.33 -3.97 8.67
N ALA A 455 -13.67 -5.07 9.36
CA ALA A 455 -14.59 -5.05 10.50
C ALA A 455 -14.07 -4.15 11.65
N GLY A 456 -12.77 -4.23 11.97
CA GLY A 456 -12.15 -3.42 13.02
C GLY A 456 -12.07 -1.93 12.67
N LEU A 457 -11.75 -1.59 11.41
CA LEU A 457 -11.66 -0.19 10.96
C LEU A 457 -13.03 0.47 10.75
N LEU A 458 -14.09 -0.30 10.50
CA LEU A 458 -15.44 0.21 10.21
C LEU A 458 -15.93 1.20 11.28
N THR A 459 -15.82 0.83 12.56
CA THR A 459 -16.30 1.64 13.69
C THR A 459 -15.63 3.00 13.74
N TRP A 460 -14.29 3.03 13.61
CA TRP A 460 -13.49 4.26 13.63
C TRP A 460 -13.72 5.13 12.37
N LEU A 461 -13.87 4.51 11.20
CA LEU A 461 -14.15 5.22 9.96
C LEU A 461 -15.57 5.79 9.91
N GLY A 462 -16.55 5.14 10.54
CA GLY A 462 -17.92 5.65 10.69
C GLY A 462 -17.96 7.00 11.41
N GLU A 463 -17.18 7.16 12.49
CA GLU A 463 -17.08 8.44 13.21
C GLU A 463 -16.47 9.56 12.36
N ILE A 464 -15.42 9.25 11.58
CA ILE A 464 -14.73 10.21 10.69
C ILE A 464 -15.64 10.68 9.55
N THR A 465 -16.26 9.70 8.88
CA THR A 465 -17.19 9.93 7.75
C THR A 465 -18.54 10.49 8.21
N ARG A 466 -18.88 10.38 9.49
CA ARG A 466 -20.22 10.64 10.07
C ARG A 466 -21.35 9.79 9.49
N VAL A 467 -21.01 8.70 8.82
CA VAL A 467 -22.00 7.72 8.34
C VAL A 467 -22.46 6.89 9.53
N VAL A 468 -23.78 6.87 9.74
CA VAL A 468 -24.38 6.05 10.80
C VAL A 468 -24.54 4.62 10.28
N THR A 469 -23.67 3.73 10.75
CA THR A 469 -23.73 2.31 10.36
C THR A 469 -24.90 1.60 11.06
N PRO A 470 -25.47 0.52 10.47
CA PRO A 470 -26.51 -0.28 11.12
C PRO A 470 -26.10 -0.79 12.50
N MET A 471 -24.84 -1.22 12.64
CA MET A 471 -24.24 -1.60 13.94
C MET A 471 -24.33 -0.49 14.99
N LYS A 472 -24.08 0.78 14.61
CA LYS A 472 -24.17 1.90 15.56
C LYS A 472 -25.62 2.20 15.95
N LEU A 473 -26.58 2.02 15.05
CA LEU A 473 -28.00 2.13 15.40
C LEU A 473 -28.41 1.04 16.39
N LEU A 474 -28.02 -0.22 16.14
CA LEU A 474 -28.26 -1.35 17.04
C LEU A 474 -27.66 -1.11 18.44
N GLU A 475 -26.45 -0.55 18.53
CA GLU A 475 -25.83 -0.12 19.80
C GLU A 475 -26.68 0.92 20.54
N LEU A 476 -27.17 1.94 19.83
CA LEU A 476 -27.99 3.02 20.39
C LEU A 476 -29.39 2.56 20.84
N MET A 477 -29.96 1.52 20.23
CA MET A 477 -31.24 0.92 20.63
C MET A 477 -31.16 0.06 21.90
N THR A 478 -29.97 -0.26 22.40
CA THR A 478 -29.85 -1.12 23.59
C THR A 478 -30.48 -0.44 24.82
N PRO A 479 -31.35 -1.12 25.60
CA PRO A 479 -31.92 -0.55 26.83
C PRO A 479 -30.86 -0.16 27.89
N ASN A 480 -29.65 -0.71 27.77
CA ASN A 480 -28.49 -0.35 28.60
C ASN A 480 -27.80 0.96 28.18
N ASN A 481 -28.24 1.61 27.08
CA ASN A 481 -27.74 2.93 26.70
C ASN A 481 -27.96 3.91 27.87
N PRO A 482 -26.91 4.60 28.35
CA PRO A 482 -26.98 5.39 29.58
C PRO A 482 -27.95 6.57 29.47
N LEU A 483 -28.16 7.10 28.27
CA LEU A 483 -29.03 8.23 28.02
C LEU A 483 -30.50 7.79 27.93
N LEU A 484 -30.78 6.64 27.28
CA LEU A 484 -32.12 6.03 27.25
C LEU A 484 -32.56 5.55 28.64
N LYS A 485 -31.65 4.94 29.40
CA LYS A 485 -31.90 4.57 30.80
C LYS A 485 -32.19 5.79 31.67
N ARG A 486 -31.53 6.92 31.42
CA ARG A 486 -31.82 8.20 32.11
C ARG A 486 -33.20 8.74 31.73
N LEU A 487 -33.62 8.64 30.47
CA LEU A 487 -34.99 9.00 30.06
C LEU A 487 -36.03 8.20 30.83
N MET A 488 -35.88 6.86 30.86
CA MET A 488 -36.78 5.95 31.56
C MET A 488 -36.96 6.27 33.05
N VAL A 489 -35.90 6.73 33.74
CA VAL A 489 -35.95 7.08 35.17
C VAL A 489 -36.44 8.51 35.42
N SER A 490 -35.99 9.49 34.61
CA SER A 490 -36.29 10.91 34.85
C SER A 490 -37.60 11.40 34.21
N ALA A 491 -38.05 10.79 33.13
CA ALA A 491 -39.27 11.16 32.40
C ALA A 491 -39.96 9.88 31.83
N PRO A 492 -40.54 9.03 32.70
CA PRO A 492 -41.08 7.72 32.31
C PRO A 492 -42.26 7.81 31.34
N GLY A 493 -43.05 8.89 31.38
CA GLY A 493 -44.13 9.14 30.43
C GLY A 493 -43.60 9.42 29.02
N THR A 494 -42.61 10.29 28.93
CA THR A 494 -41.88 10.58 27.68
C THR A 494 -41.17 9.34 27.13
N TYR A 495 -40.57 8.52 28.00
CA TYR A 495 -39.99 7.23 27.59
C TYR A 495 -41.03 6.33 26.93
N ASN A 496 -42.18 6.10 27.58
CA ASN A 496 -43.23 5.25 27.04
C ASN A 496 -43.80 5.79 25.71
N HIS A 497 -44.01 7.11 25.61
CA HIS A 497 -44.36 7.78 24.35
C HIS A 497 -43.32 7.50 23.25
N SER A 498 -42.03 7.71 23.56
CA SER A 498 -40.92 7.51 22.61
C SER A 498 -40.83 6.08 22.08
N ILE A 499 -41.11 5.06 22.91
CA ILE A 499 -41.14 3.65 22.48
C ILE A 499 -42.32 3.36 21.55
N VAL A 500 -43.51 3.90 21.82
CA VAL A 500 -44.70 3.68 20.97
C VAL A 500 -44.55 4.43 19.63
N ALA A 501 -44.10 5.69 19.66
CA ALA A 501 -43.79 6.47 18.48
C ALA A 501 -42.72 5.79 17.60
N ALA A 502 -41.72 5.14 18.22
CA ALA A 502 -40.68 4.40 17.49
C ALA A 502 -41.22 3.21 16.70
N ASN A 503 -42.23 2.50 17.21
CA ASN A 503 -42.87 1.39 16.49
C ASN A 503 -43.70 1.91 15.29
N LEU A 504 -44.35 3.07 15.43
CA LEU A 504 -45.05 3.75 14.33
C LEU A 504 -44.08 4.21 13.24
N ALA A 505 -42.97 4.83 13.64
CA ALA A 505 -41.94 5.33 12.74
C ALA A 505 -41.20 4.21 12.00
N GLU A 506 -40.92 3.08 12.67
CA GLU A 506 -40.28 1.89 12.09
C GLU A 506 -41.13 1.31 10.95
N ALA A 507 -42.41 1.03 11.20
CA ALA A 507 -43.33 0.48 10.21
C ALA A 507 -43.55 1.42 9.01
N ALA A 508 -43.69 2.73 9.27
CA ALA A 508 -43.84 3.73 8.23
C ALA A 508 -42.58 3.88 7.35
N ALA A 509 -41.39 3.80 7.96
CA ALA A 509 -40.12 3.87 7.24
C ALA A 509 -39.85 2.62 6.39
N GLU A 510 -40.20 1.43 6.90
CA GLU A 510 -40.14 0.18 6.13
C GLU A 510 -41.07 0.23 4.90
N ALA A 511 -42.30 0.71 5.07
CA ALA A 511 -43.29 0.80 3.98
C ALA A 511 -42.85 1.69 2.79
N VAL A 512 -42.01 2.71 3.03
CA VAL A 512 -41.52 3.64 1.98
C VAL A 512 -40.06 3.40 1.55
N GLY A 513 -39.42 2.34 2.04
CA GLY A 513 -38.02 2.06 1.78
C GLY A 513 -37.04 3.10 2.33
N ALA A 514 -37.43 3.82 3.39
CA ALA A 514 -36.51 4.61 4.21
C ALA A 514 -35.74 3.68 5.17
N ASN A 515 -34.87 4.21 6.04
CA ASN A 515 -34.17 3.40 7.02
C ASN A 515 -35.01 3.20 8.31
N PRO A 516 -35.63 2.01 8.54
CA PRO A 516 -36.54 1.81 9.67
C PRO A 516 -35.82 1.87 11.02
N VAL A 517 -34.59 1.36 11.08
CA VAL A 517 -33.76 1.36 12.29
C VAL A 517 -33.36 2.78 12.67
N LEU A 518 -33.06 3.64 11.68
CA LEU A 518 -32.75 5.05 11.90
C LEU A 518 -33.97 5.82 12.41
N ALA A 519 -35.15 5.59 11.83
CA ALA A 519 -36.40 6.20 12.29
C ALA A 519 -36.73 5.77 13.74
N ARG A 520 -36.58 4.48 14.06
CA ARG A 520 -36.76 3.93 15.41
C ARG A 520 -35.83 4.55 16.45
N VAL A 521 -34.52 4.63 16.16
CA VAL A 521 -33.54 5.32 17.03
C VAL A 521 -33.85 6.81 17.13
N GLY A 522 -34.29 7.44 16.03
CA GLY A 522 -34.77 8.82 16.01
C GLY A 522 -35.84 9.04 17.08
N CYS A 523 -36.92 8.25 17.07
CA CYS A 523 -37.97 8.31 18.08
C CYS A 523 -37.49 7.99 19.50
N TYR A 524 -36.56 7.07 19.72
CA TYR A 524 -36.03 6.80 21.08
C TYR A 524 -35.37 8.02 21.75
N PHE A 525 -34.88 8.99 20.96
CA PHE A 525 -34.13 10.13 21.47
C PHE A 525 -34.71 11.50 21.08
N HIS A 526 -35.74 11.58 20.22
CA HIS A 526 -36.31 12.86 19.73
C HIS A 526 -36.64 13.83 20.87
N ASP A 527 -37.15 13.29 21.97
CA ASP A 527 -37.66 14.01 23.12
C ASP A 527 -36.68 14.11 24.30
N ILE A 528 -35.41 13.71 24.09
CA ILE A 528 -34.44 13.50 25.18
C ILE A 528 -34.14 14.76 26.02
N GLY A 529 -34.41 15.95 25.48
CA GLY A 529 -34.30 17.21 26.21
C GLY A 529 -35.30 17.35 27.37
N LYS A 530 -36.46 16.68 27.31
CA LYS A 530 -37.49 16.72 28.37
C LYS A 530 -36.96 16.27 29.74
N ILE A 531 -35.90 15.45 29.78
CA ILE A 531 -35.15 15.06 31.00
C ILE A 531 -34.72 16.26 31.84
N ARG A 532 -34.46 17.43 31.23
CA ARG A 532 -34.02 18.64 31.96
C ARG A 532 -35.10 19.23 32.85
N ARG A 533 -36.37 19.14 32.44
CA ARG A 533 -37.53 19.71 33.14
C ARG A 533 -38.78 18.82 32.97
N PRO A 534 -38.79 17.57 33.47
CA PRO A 534 -39.81 16.57 33.11
C PRO A 534 -41.24 17.01 33.42
N HIS A 535 -41.45 17.66 34.56
CA HIS A 535 -42.77 18.11 35.03
C HIS A 535 -43.43 19.21 34.18
N PHE A 536 -42.72 19.79 33.19
CA PHE A 536 -43.31 20.73 32.23
C PHE A 536 -43.87 20.03 30.98
N PHE A 537 -43.96 18.70 30.98
CA PHE A 537 -44.52 17.93 29.88
C PHE A 537 -45.63 17.02 30.43
N VAL A 538 -46.82 17.13 29.82
CA VAL A 538 -48.09 16.59 30.36
C VAL A 538 -48.02 15.08 30.60
N GLU A 539 -47.26 14.34 29.80
CA GLU A 539 -47.08 12.91 29.95
C GLU A 539 -46.30 12.51 31.23
N ASN A 540 -45.63 13.45 31.91
CA ASN A 540 -44.92 13.23 33.17
C ASN A 540 -45.56 13.98 34.37
N GLN A 541 -46.72 14.62 34.20
CA GLN A 541 -47.42 15.39 35.25
C GLN A 541 -48.37 14.52 36.10
N ALA A 542 -47.92 13.33 36.53
CA ALA A 542 -48.70 12.49 37.44
C ALA A 542 -48.92 13.22 38.78
N ASP A 543 -50.18 13.46 39.14
CA ASP A 543 -50.68 13.96 40.43
C ASP A 543 -50.26 15.40 40.86
N ILE A 544 -49.63 16.19 39.97
CA ILE A 544 -49.21 17.59 40.27
C ILE A 544 -50.13 18.65 39.64
N GLY A 545 -50.98 18.27 38.69
CA GLY A 545 -51.75 19.21 37.86
C GLY A 545 -50.91 19.86 36.76
N ASN A 546 -51.57 20.61 35.88
CA ASN A 546 -50.92 21.19 34.70
C ASN A 546 -50.19 22.50 35.06
N ILE A 547 -48.86 22.44 35.14
CA ILE A 547 -48.00 23.58 35.49
C ILE A 547 -48.22 24.79 34.54
N HIS A 548 -48.60 24.55 33.28
CA HIS A 548 -48.83 25.62 32.30
C HIS A 548 -50.03 26.52 32.60
N GLU A 549 -50.96 26.10 33.45
CA GLU A 549 -52.10 26.95 33.86
C GLU A 549 -51.65 28.17 34.68
N ASN A 550 -50.47 28.08 35.32
CA ASN A 550 -49.88 29.14 36.14
C ASN A 550 -48.79 29.96 35.41
N LEU A 551 -48.65 29.81 34.09
CA LEU A 551 -47.61 30.44 33.28
C LEU A 551 -48.20 31.27 32.15
N SER A 552 -47.47 32.30 31.68
CA SER A 552 -47.87 32.97 30.45
C SER A 552 -47.75 32.02 29.24
N PRO A 553 -48.58 32.19 28.20
CA PRO A 553 -48.47 31.38 26.99
C PRO A 553 -47.10 31.50 26.32
N THR A 554 -46.47 32.67 26.39
CA THR A 554 -45.10 32.91 25.89
C THR A 554 -44.05 32.12 26.67
N THR A 555 -44.09 32.15 28.01
CA THR A 555 -43.18 31.38 28.87
C THR A 555 -43.33 29.88 28.61
N SER A 556 -44.57 29.41 28.42
CA SER A 556 -44.84 28.02 28.04
C SER A 556 -44.27 27.69 26.65
N SER A 557 -44.42 28.59 25.67
CA SER A 557 -43.84 28.45 24.31
C SER A 557 -42.32 28.33 24.34
N ASP A 558 -41.63 29.07 25.21
CA ASP A 558 -40.17 29.03 25.37
C ASP A 558 -39.69 27.75 26.05
N ILE A 559 -40.39 27.29 27.10
CA ILE A 559 -40.10 26.02 27.76
C ILE A 559 -40.28 24.84 26.78
N LEU A 560 -41.32 24.89 25.95
CA LEU A 560 -41.52 23.91 24.88
C LEU A 560 -40.44 24.02 23.80
N ASN A 561 -39.95 25.21 23.44
CA ASN A 561 -38.80 25.33 22.53
C ASN A 561 -37.51 24.74 23.10
N ALA A 562 -37.32 24.82 24.43
CA ALA A 562 -36.09 24.39 25.08
C ALA A 562 -35.81 22.89 24.97
N HIS A 563 -36.82 22.00 24.92
CA HIS A 563 -36.57 20.56 24.84
C HIS A 563 -35.80 20.16 23.57
N VAL A 564 -36.05 20.83 22.44
CA VAL A 564 -35.33 20.59 21.18
C VAL A 564 -33.86 21.00 21.33
N THR A 565 -33.60 22.22 21.80
CA THR A 565 -32.22 22.76 21.90
C THR A 565 -31.40 22.05 22.97
N GLU A 566 -32.00 21.75 24.13
CA GLU A 566 -31.38 21.01 25.22
C GLU A 566 -31.18 19.53 24.88
N GLY A 567 -32.09 18.92 24.10
CA GLY A 567 -31.95 17.57 23.58
C GLY A 567 -30.76 17.45 22.61
N VAL A 568 -30.67 18.35 21.64
CA VAL A 568 -29.53 18.44 20.70
C VAL A 568 -28.20 18.63 21.45
N GLU A 569 -28.18 19.48 22.49
CA GLU A 569 -26.98 19.72 23.30
C GLU A 569 -26.58 18.51 24.15
N LEU A 570 -27.56 17.83 24.77
CA LEU A 570 -27.33 16.59 25.51
C LEU A 570 -26.76 15.49 24.59
N LEU A 571 -27.29 15.35 23.38
CA LEU A 571 -26.79 14.40 22.39
C LEU A 571 -25.37 14.73 21.88
N LYS A 572 -24.95 16.01 21.85
CA LYS A 572 -23.54 16.36 21.61
C LYS A 572 -22.64 15.87 22.74
N GLN A 573 -23.05 16.05 23.99
CA GLN A 573 -22.29 15.64 25.18
C GLN A 573 -22.09 14.11 25.23
N TYR A 574 -23.11 13.35 24.83
CA TYR A 574 -23.03 11.88 24.70
C TYR A 574 -22.49 11.40 23.34
N HIS A 575 -21.91 12.28 22.53
CA HIS A 575 -21.24 11.96 21.25
C HIS A 575 -22.14 11.23 20.23
N PHE A 576 -23.45 11.47 20.27
CA PHE A 576 -24.38 10.86 19.31
C PHE A 576 -24.11 11.34 17.87
N PRO A 577 -24.37 10.49 16.85
CA PRO A 577 -24.15 10.83 15.45
C PRO A 577 -24.96 12.05 15.00
N THR A 578 -24.46 12.80 14.01
CA THR A 578 -25.15 13.98 13.47
C THR A 578 -26.58 13.66 13.05
N THR A 579 -26.81 12.56 12.33
CA THR A 579 -28.15 12.20 11.81
C THR A 579 -29.20 12.06 12.92
N ILE A 580 -28.84 11.52 14.09
CA ILE A 580 -29.77 11.45 15.23
C ILE A 580 -30.04 12.84 15.80
N ARG A 581 -29.01 13.66 15.96
CA ARG A 581 -29.17 15.05 16.42
C ARG A 581 -29.98 15.91 15.46
N ASP A 582 -29.84 15.64 14.17
CA ASP A 582 -30.56 16.34 13.11
C ASP A 582 -32.05 15.95 13.14
N ILE A 583 -32.39 14.67 13.33
CA ILE A 583 -33.77 14.22 13.60
C ILE A 583 -34.33 14.90 14.86
N VAL A 584 -33.58 14.87 15.97
CA VAL A 584 -34.00 15.50 17.24
C VAL A 584 -34.22 17.01 17.08
N GLN A 585 -33.42 17.69 16.26
CA GLN A 585 -33.63 19.11 15.96
C GLN A 585 -34.87 19.35 15.07
N GLN A 586 -35.16 18.44 14.14
CA GLN A 586 -36.17 18.61 13.09
C GLN A 586 -37.55 18.04 13.44
N HIS A 587 -37.69 17.25 14.51
CA HIS A 587 -38.91 16.46 14.73
C HIS A 587 -40.19 17.29 15.00
N GLN A 588 -40.08 18.53 15.47
CA GLN A 588 -41.21 19.48 15.55
C GLN A 588 -41.33 20.39 14.31
N GLY A 589 -40.35 20.32 13.40
CA GLY A 589 -40.19 21.23 12.28
C GLY A 589 -40.31 22.70 12.69
N THR A 590 -41.18 23.41 11.99
CA THR A 590 -41.57 24.80 12.28
C THR A 590 -43.05 24.91 12.65
N THR A 591 -43.60 23.85 13.25
CA THR A 591 -45.04 23.77 13.59
C THR A 591 -45.45 24.78 14.66
N VAL A 592 -46.74 25.10 14.71
CA VAL A 592 -47.32 26.07 15.66
C VAL A 592 -47.78 25.36 16.94
N LYS A 593 -47.42 25.92 18.12
CA LYS A 593 -47.96 25.52 19.43
C LYS A 593 -49.40 26.06 19.61
N ARG A 594 -50.34 25.51 18.83
CA ARG A 594 -51.74 25.98 18.65
C ARG A 594 -52.58 26.14 19.92
N TYR A 595 -52.22 25.46 21.02
CA TYR A 595 -52.88 25.66 22.32
C TYR A 595 -52.49 27.02 22.91
N PHE A 596 -51.20 27.25 23.13
CA PHE A 596 -50.67 28.49 23.70
C PHE A 596 -50.91 29.71 22.80
N TYR A 597 -50.86 29.56 21.48
CA TYR A 597 -51.21 30.65 20.56
C TYR A 597 -52.68 31.11 20.73
N ARG A 598 -53.63 30.17 20.82
CA ARG A 598 -55.05 30.52 21.07
C ARG A 598 -55.25 31.11 22.47
N GLN A 599 -54.61 30.54 23.48
CA GLN A 599 -54.65 31.05 24.85
C GLN A 599 -54.13 32.51 24.92
N ALA A 600 -53.10 32.87 24.15
CA ALA A 600 -52.59 34.24 24.07
C ALA A 600 -53.59 35.21 23.41
N LEU A 601 -54.24 34.78 22.31
CA LEU A 601 -55.29 35.57 21.64
C LEU A 601 -56.52 35.74 22.55
N GLU A 602 -56.94 34.70 23.27
CA GLU A 602 -58.05 34.73 24.23
C GLU A 602 -57.73 35.64 25.45
N GLN A 603 -56.46 35.76 25.83
CA GLN A 603 -55.96 36.72 26.82
C GLN A 603 -55.81 38.16 26.27
N GLY A 604 -56.13 38.41 24.99
CA GLY A 604 -56.03 39.73 24.37
C GLY A 604 -54.60 40.21 24.12
N LEU A 605 -53.62 39.31 24.05
CA LEU A 605 -52.23 39.65 23.75
C LEU A 605 -52.04 39.89 22.25
N ASP A 606 -51.35 40.96 21.88
CA ASP A 606 -50.93 41.23 20.49
C ASP A 606 -49.71 40.35 20.16
N VAL A 607 -49.96 39.21 19.53
CA VAL A 607 -48.95 38.18 19.21
C VAL A 607 -49.16 37.62 17.80
N ARG A 608 -48.07 37.24 17.13
CA ARG A 608 -48.12 36.62 15.81
C ARG A 608 -48.00 35.11 15.92
N GLU A 609 -48.52 34.39 14.93
CA GLU A 609 -48.41 32.93 14.87
C GLU A 609 -46.94 32.45 14.89
N ASP A 610 -46.04 33.18 14.23
CA ASP A 610 -44.60 32.91 14.20
C ASP A 610 -43.94 32.93 15.59
N ASP A 611 -44.44 33.76 16.51
CA ASP A 611 -43.94 33.84 17.89
C ASP A 611 -44.26 32.55 18.69
N PHE A 612 -45.17 31.72 18.17
CA PHE A 612 -45.54 30.42 18.70
C PHE A 612 -45.13 29.24 17.80
N ARG A 613 -44.28 29.46 16.79
CA ARG A 613 -43.67 28.37 16.02
C ARG A 613 -42.47 27.76 16.75
N TYR A 614 -42.11 26.53 16.37
CA TYR A 614 -40.80 25.95 16.71
C TYR A 614 -39.70 26.53 15.81
N PRO A 615 -38.45 26.65 16.28
CA PRO A 615 -37.36 27.29 15.55
C PRO A 615 -36.82 26.45 14.36
N GLY A 616 -37.19 25.17 14.26
CA GLY A 616 -36.77 24.28 13.18
C GLY A 616 -35.28 23.92 13.15
N PRO A 617 -34.76 23.50 11.97
CA PRO A 617 -35.39 23.59 10.64
C PRO A 617 -36.50 22.54 10.40
N ARG A 618 -37.18 22.66 9.26
CA ARG A 618 -38.08 21.62 8.73
C ARG A 618 -37.32 20.29 8.51
N PRO A 619 -38.00 19.13 8.56
CA PRO A 619 -37.42 17.83 8.18
C PRO A 619 -36.74 17.82 6.81
N ARG A 620 -35.54 17.22 6.75
CA ARG A 620 -34.70 17.11 5.54
C ARG A 620 -34.40 15.70 5.08
N SER A 621 -34.96 14.70 5.76
CA SER A 621 -34.92 13.30 5.33
C SER A 621 -36.29 12.65 5.52
N LYS A 622 -36.52 11.52 4.85
CA LYS A 622 -37.74 10.72 5.05
C LYS A 622 -37.90 10.31 6.51
N GLU A 623 -36.82 9.87 7.14
CA GLU A 623 -36.82 9.44 8.54
C GLU A 623 -37.15 10.59 9.50
N ALA A 624 -36.59 11.78 9.32
CA ALA A 624 -36.91 12.95 10.15
C ALA A 624 -38.40 13.34 10.02
N ALA A 625 -38.95 13.29 8.81
CA ALA A 625 -40.36 13.58 8.56
C ALA A 625 -41.28 12.49 9.14
N ILE A 626 -40.90 11.22 9.01
CA ILE A 626 -41.63 10.09 9.60
C ILE A 626 -41.63 10.16 11.13
N VAL A 627 -40.51 10.54 11.76
CA VAL A 627 -40.43 10.76 13.22
C VAL A 627 -41.36 11.89 13.67
N MET A 628 -41.40 13.01 12.94
CA MET A 628 -42.35 14.12 13.20
C MET A 628 -43.82 13.67 13.12
N ILE A 629 -44.17 12.90 12.08
CA ILE A 629 -45.54 12.39 11.92
C ILE A 629 -45.86 11.38 13.02
N ALA A 630 -44.92 10.48 13.36
CA ALA A 630 -45.11 9.44 14.38
C ALA A 630 -45.31 10.00 15.79
N ASP A 631 -44.51 11.00 16.20
CA ASP A 631 -44.68 11.74 17.46
C ASP A 631 -46.11 12.31 17.55
N THR A 632 -46.49 13.13 16.57
CA THR A 632 -47.81 13.78 16.57
C THR A 632 -48.97 12.79 16.50
N VAL A 633 -48.85 11.71 15.72
CA VAL A 633 -49.88 10.65 15.65
C VAL A 633 -50.00 9.91 16.98
N GLU A 634 -48.90 9.54 17.64
CA GLU A 634 -48.93 8.88 18.95
C GLU A 634 -49.58 9.78 20.01
N ALA A 635 -49.05 10.99 20.15
CA ALA A 635 -49.47 11.93 21.20
C ALA A 635 -50.96 12.29 21.08
N SER A 636 -51.45 12.46 19.84
CA SER A 636 -52.86 12.76 19.60
C SER A 636 -53.78 11.54 19.72
N ALA A 637 -53.36 10.35 19.26
CA ALA A 637 -54.15 9.11 19.34
C ALA A 637 -54.54 8.74 20.77
N ARG A 638 -53.70 9.04 21.77
CA ARG A 638 -54.02 8.86 23.20
C ARG A 638 -55.34 9.53 23.63
N THR A 639 -55.67 10.67 23.02
CA THR A 639 -56.85 11.49 23.32
C THR A 639 -58.03 11.28 22.36
N LEU A 640 -57.90 10.35 21.42
CA LEU A 640 -58.90 10.09 20.39
C LEU A 640 -60.17 9.46 21.01
N LYS A 641 -61.33 10.10 20.72
CA LYS A 641 -62.65 9.68 21.23
C LYS A 641 -63.20 8.46 20.49
N ASP A 642 -63.17 8.49 19.16
CA ASP A 642 -63.54 7.35 18.33
C ASP A 642 -62.29 6.52 18.03
N ARG A 643 -62.24 5.31 18.59
CA ARG A 643 -61.13 4.37 18.43
C ARG A 643 -61.44 3.27 17.41
N SER A 644 -62.46 3.44 16.58
CA SER A 644 -62.71 2.55 15.45
C SER A 644 -61.56 2.59 14.43
N THR A 645 -61.41 1.52 13.64
CA THR A 645 -60.43 1.45 12.54
C THR A 645 -60.58 2.61 11.54
N GLU A 646 -61.81 3.04 11.29
CA GLU A 646 -62.13 4.15 10.38
C GLU A 646 -61.77 5.50 11.04
N GLY A 647 -62.20 5.75 12.28
CA GLY A 647 -61.85 6.94 13.05
C GLY A 647 -60.35 7.13 13.27
N ILE A 648 -59.59 6.03 13.44
CA ILE A 648 -58.13 6.05 13.51
C ILE A 648 -57.51 6.44 12.15
N ARG A 649 -57.98 5.86 11.03
CA ARG A 649 -57.50 6.21 9.69
C ARG A 649 -57.76 7.69 9.36
N ASP A 650 -58.99 8.16 9.59
CA ASP A 650 -59.37 9.56 9.42
C ASP A 650 -58.58 10.51 10.32
N HIS A 651 -58.17 10.05 11.51
CA HIS A 651 -57.31 10.82 12.40
C HIS A 651 -55.88 10.93 11.86
N VAL A 652 -55.25 9.82 11.48
CA VAL A 652 -53.89 9.81 10.89
C VAL A 652 -53.87 10.64 9.59
N HIS A 653 -54.87 10.46 8.72
CA HIS A 653 -55.03 11.25 7.51
C HIS A 653 -55.06 12.75 7.79
N ARG A 654 -55.91 13.20 8.74
CA ARG A 654 -56.01 14.63 9.09
C ARG A 654 -54.73 15.21 9.69
N MET A 655 -53.99 14.44 10.50
CA MET A 655 -52.69 14.89 11.01
C MET A 655 -51.69 15.05 9.86
N LEU A 656 -51.60 14.07 8.97
CA LEU A 656 -50.66 14.08 7.85
C LEU A 656 -50.97 15.21 6.85
N GLN A 657 -52.25 15.42 6.51
CA GLN A 657 -52.70 16.58 5.71
C GLN A 657 -52.41 17.93 6.40
N GLY A 658 -52.36 17.97 7.73
CA GLY A 658 -51.95 19.14 8.50
C GLY A 658 -50.50 19.55 8.18
N PHE A 659 -49.56 18.60 8.17
CA PHE A 659 -48.15 18.85 7.83
C PHE A 659 -47.96 19.29 6.38
N VAL A 660 -48.71 18.70 5.44
CA VAL A 660 -48.70 19.08 4.02
C VAL A 660 -49.18 20.54 3.86
N ARG A 661 -50.26 20.93 4.52
CA ARG A 661 -50.82 22.29 4.43
C ARG A 661 -49.94 23.36 5.10
N ASP A 662 -49.17 23.00 6.12
CA ASP A 662 -48.22 23.90 6.81
C ASP A 662 -46.81 23.89 6.16
N GLY A 663 -46.64 23.17 5.03
CA GLY A 663 -45.38 23.08 4.29
C GLY A 663 -44.24 22.37 5.03
N GLN A 664 -44.52 21.61 6.10
CA GLN A 664 -43.46 21.00 6.91
C GLN A 664 -42.66 19.92 6.15
N LEU A 665 -43.21 19.41 5.05
CA LEU A 665 -42.61 18.34 4.24
C LEU A 665 -41.88 18.87 2.99
N ASP A 666 -41.87 20.19 2.76
CA ASP A 666 -41.30 20.81 1.54
C ASP A 666 -39.79 20.58 1.35
N GLU A 667 -39.06 20.29 2.43
CA GLU A 667 -37.60 20.09 2.44
C GLU A 667 -37.16 18.60 2.45
N CYS A 668 -38.09 17.64 2.33
CA CYS A 668 -37.78 16.20 2.36
C CYS A 668 -38.28 15.44 1.12
N ASP A 669 -37.59 14.34 0.77
CA ASP A 669 -37.85 13.56 -0.45
C ASP A 669 -39.07 12.60 -0.36
N LEU A 670 -40.09 12.90 0.46
CA LEU A 670 -41.31 12.09 0.54
C LEU A 670 -42.25 12.39 -0.64
N SER A 671 -42.54 11.37 -1.45
CA SER A 671 -43.51 11.48 -2.55
C SER A 671 -44.95 11.39 -2.03
N PHE A 672 -45.95 11.88 -2.79
CA PHE A 672 -47.37 11.68 -2.44
C PHE A 672 -47.75 10.19 -2.29
N ARG A 673 -47.07 9.29 -3.01
CA ARG A 673 -47.24 7.84 -2.83
C ARG A 673 -46.68 7.37 -1.49
N ASP A 674 -45.52 7.90 -1.09
CA ASP A 674 -44.89 7.59 0.20
C ASP A 674 -45.79 8.04 1.35
N LEU A 675 -46.41 9.22 1.24
CA LEU A 675 -47.35 9.73 2.24
C LEU A 675 -48.55 8.79 2.47
N HIS A 676 -49.11 8.21 1.41
CA HIS A 676 -50.21 7.25 1.53
C HIS A 676 -49.76 5.94 2.20
N LEU A 677 -48.56 5.46 1.89
CA LEU A 677 -47.97 4.27 2.53
C LEU A 677 -47.64 4.52 4.02
N VAL A 678 -47.17 5.72 4.38
CA VAL A 678 -46.98 6.16 5.77
C VAL A 678 -48.31 6.19 6.52
N GLU A 679 -49.36 6.77 5.91
CA GLU A 679 -50.71 6.85 6.48
C GLU A 679 -51.27 5.45 6.79
N GLU A 680 -51.21 4.53 5.83
CA GLU A 680 -51.68 3.15 6.00
C GLU A 680 -50.88 2.40 7.07
N ALA A 681 -49.54 2.45 7.00
CA ALA A 681 -48.66 1.77 7.96
C ALA A 681 -48.88 2.26 9.40
N MET A 682 -48.94 3.59 9.60
CA MET A 682 -49.19 4.16 10.93
C MET A 682 -50.60 3.85 11.42
N ALA A 683 -51.64 3.98 10.59
CA ALA A 683 -53.01 3.70 11.01
C ALA A 683 -53.17 2.22 11.43
N ASN A 684 -52.61 1.28 10.67
CA ASN A 684 -52.65 -0.15 11.01
C ASN A 684 -51.89 -0.44 12.32
N MET A 685 -50.76 0.25 12.58
CA MET A 685 -50.04 0.14 13.85
C MET A 685 -50.79 0.75 15.04
N VAL A 686 -51.41 1.92 14.90
CA VAL A 686 -52.27 2.53 15.93
C VAL A 686 -53.44 1.59 16.26
N VAL A 687 -54.11 1.04 15.24
CA VAL A 687 -55.16 0.02 15.41
C VAL A 687 -54.64 -1.17 16.21
N SER A 688 -53.47 -1.71 15.86
CA SER A 688 -52.86 -2.85 16.59
C SER A 688 -52.57 -2.53 18.06
N ILE A 689 -52.02 -1.34 18.35
CA ILE A 689 -51.68 -0.89 19.71
C ILE A 689 -52.93 -0.72 20.59
N TYR A 690 -54.02 -0.16 20.05
CA TYR A 690 -55.21 0.19 20.84
C TYR A 690 -56.34 -0.85 20.82
N HIS A 691 -56.39 -1.80 19.87
CA HIS A 691 -57.38 -2.89 19.87
C HIS A 691 -56.92 -4.17 20.59
N ALA A 692 -55.67 -4.27 21.03
CA ALA A 692 -55.13 -5.45 21.71
C ALA A 692 -55.52 -5.57 23.20
N ARG A 693 -56.82 -5.40 23.52
CA ARG A 693 -57.47 -5.84 24.77
C ARG A 693 -58.99 -5.82 24.61
N ILE A 694 -59.55 -6.94 24.17
CA ILE A 694 -60.98 -7.21 24.40
C ILE A 694 -61.12 -7.55 25.89
N GLU A 695 -61.82 -6.71 26.65
CA GLU A 695 -62.36 -7.14 27.94
C GLU A 695 -63.41 -8.22 27.66
N TYR A 696 -63.19 -9.43 28.18
CA TYR A 696 -64.28 -10.40 28.28
C TYR A 696 -65.37 -9.76 29.16
N PRO A 697 -66.64 -9.72 28.70
CA PRO A 697 -67.73 -9.23 29.54
C PRO A 697 -67.72 -10.02 30.84
N ALA A 698 -67.69 -9.32 31.98
CA ALA A 698 -67.92 -9.95 33.28
C ALA A 698 -69.24 -10.74 33.19
N ALA A 699 -69.20 -12.02 33.52
CA ALA A 699 -70.35 -12.90 33.38
C ALA A 699 -71.57 -12.29 34.07
N VAL A 700 -72.68 -12.21 33.33
CA VAL A 700 -73.93 -11.62 33.82
C VAL A 700 -74.33 -12.32 35.11
N ALA A 701 -74.53 -11.56 36.18
CA ALA A 701 -75.00 -12.09 37.44
C ALA A 701 -76.45 -12.58 37.27
N GLU A 702 -76.65 -13.89 37.18
CA GLU A 702 -77.98 -14.49 37.22
C GLU A 702 -78.62 -14.26 38.60
N THR A 703 -79.78 -13.61 38.58
CA THR A 703 -80.57 -13.36 39.79
C THR A 703 -81.17 -14.65 40.34
N ALA A 704 -80.93 -14.88 41.63
CA ALA A 704 -81.31 -16.11 42.33
C ALA A 704 -82.82 -16.41 42.39
N LYS A 705 -83.16 -17.71 42.34
CA LYS A 705 -84.37 -18.26 42.99
C LYS A 705 -84.13 -19.66 43.58
N GLY A 706 -84.09 -19.71 44.92
CA GLY A 706 -84.71 -20.77 45.72
C GLY A 706 -83.95 -22.09 45.94
N GLY A 707 -83.61 -22.38 47.20
CA GLY A 707 -83.34 -23.75 47.66
C GLY A 707 -82.30 -23.86 48.78
N ALA A 708 -82.75 -24.20 49.98
CA ALA A 708 -82.00 -24.60 51.18
C ALA A 708 -80.71 -25.42 50.95
N ALA A 709 -79.71 -25.51 51.85
CA ALA A 709 -79.34 -24.88 53.13
C ALA A 709 -78.14 -25.71 53.70
N VAL A 710 -77.56 -25.30 54.83
CA VAL A 710 -76.59 -26.03 55.68
C VAL A 710 -75.13 -25.98 55.16
N ASP A 711 -74.25 -25.13 55.72
CA ASP A 711 -73.36 -25.34 56.91
C ASP A 711 -72.23 -26.36 56.62
N THR A 712 -70.93 -26.18 56.85
CA THR A 712 -70.05 -25.10 57.38
C THR A 712 -68.71 -25.14 56.55
N THR A 713 -67.58 -24.47 56.81
CA THR A 713 -67.03 -23.69 57.95
C THR A 713 -66.13 -22.55 57.40
N GLY A 714 -65.25 -21.95 58.22
CA GLY A 714 -64.35 -20.86 57.82
C GLY A 714 -62.84 -21.18 57.80
N GLY A 715 -62.05 -20.12 57.62
CA GLY A 715 -60.62 -20.02 57.97
C GLY A 715 -59.66 -20.78 57.03
N GLY A 716 -58.47 -20.27 56.70
CA GLY A 716 -57.76 -19.13 57.25
C GLY A 716 -56.30 -19.48 57.53
N HIS A 717 -55.43 -19.19 56.55
CA HIS A 717 -53.96 -19.11 56.67
C HIS A 717 -53.14 -20.39 56.89
N ASP A 718 -51.83 -20.17 56.68
CA ASP A 718 -50.67 -21.07 56.75
C ASP A 718 -50.55 -22.13 55.64
N GLY A 719 -49.31 -22.48 55.31
CA GLY A 719 -48.97 -23.36 54.19
C GLY A 719 -47.84 -24.31 54.51
N THR A 720 -47.52 -25.18 53.56
CA THR A 720 -46.19 -25.79 53.41
C THR A 720 -46.10 -26.47 52.05
N LEU A 721 -44.89 -26.87 51.69
CA LEU A 721 -44.50 -27.40 50.38
C LEU A 721 -45.07 -28.80 50.15
N ASP A 722 -45.44 -29.12 48.91
CA ASP A 722 -44.76 -30.22 48.21
C ASP A 722 -44.94 -30.18 46.67
N ALA A 723 -44.16 -31.01 45.98
CA ALA A 723 -43.78 -30.83 44.57
C ALA A 723 -44.82 -31.26 43.52
N GLU A 724 -44.90 -30.49 42.42
CA GLU A 724 -44.89 -31.03 41.05
C GLU A 724 -44.47 -29.95 40.03
N ASP A 725 -43.28 -30.10 39.44
CA ASP A 725 -42.80 -29.28 38.31
C ASP A 725 -43.37 -29.83 36.99
N LYS A 726 -44.10 -28.97 36.26
CA LYS A 726 -44.55 -29.23 34.88
C LYS A 726 -44.23 -28.05 33.96
N THR A 727 -42.93 -27.81 33.79
CA THR A 727 -42.38 -26.99 32.71
C THR A 727 -42.78 -27.50 31.32
N ILE A 728 -43.15 -26.57 30.44
CA ILE A 728 -43.72 -26.83 29.10
C ILE A 728 -42.60 -27.15 28.09
N PRO A 729 -42.68 -28.22 27.27
CA PRO A 729 -41.63 -28.58 26.33
C PRO A 729 -41.68 -27.79 25.00
N LEU A 730 -40.50 -27.39 24.53
CA LEU A 730 -40.29 -26.74 23.22
C LEU A 730 -40.29 -27.76 22.05
N PRO A 731 -40.58 -27.33 20.79
CA PRO A 731 -40.70 -28.24 19.65
C PRO A 731 -39.33 -28.72 19.12
N ARG A 732 -39.26 -29.97 18.65
CA ARG A 732 -38.10 -30.55 17.94
C ARG A 732 -38.25 -30.44 16.41
N PRO A 733 -37.14 -30.35 15.65
CA PRO A 733 -37.18 -30.18 14.19
C PRO A 733 -37.46 -31.48 13.42
N ALA A 734 -37.98 -31.33 12.20
CA ALA A 734 -38.45 -32.43 11.36
C ALA A 734 -37.34 -33.29 10.73
N THR A 735 -37.59 -34.60 10.63
CA THR A 735 -36.74 -35.58 9.93
C THR A 735 -37.46 -36.13 8.69
N ARG A 736 -36.68 -36.40 7.62
CA ARG A 736 -37.18 -36.91 6.33
C ARG A 736 -37.58 -38.40 6.41
N PRO A 737 -38.58 -38.86 5.63
CA PRO A 737 -38.91 -40.28 5.51
C PRO A 737 -37.88 -41.04 4.66
N ARG A 738 -37.65 -42.32 5.00
CA ARG A 738 -37.00 -43.32 4.12
C ARG A 738 -38.07 -44.01 3.25
N PRO A 739 -37.75 -44.44 2.02
CA PRO A 739 -38.62 -45.35 1.26
C PRO A 739 -38.48 -46.80 1.77
N SER A 740 -39.60 -47.54 1.74
CA SER A 740 -39.68 -49.00 1.90
C SER A 740 -39.69 -49.70 0.53
N PRO A 741 -39.42 -51.02 0.45
CA PRO A 741 -38.86 -51.62 -0.77
C PRO A 741 -39.88 -52.29 -1.69
N SER A 742 -39.65 -52.13 -2.99
CA SER A 742 -39.99 -53.08 -4.08
C SER A 742 -39.21 -52.69 -5.34
#